data_AF-A0A2Z5GBM4-F1
#
_entry.id   AF-A0A2Z5GBM4-F1
#
_cell.length_a   1.000
_cell.length_b   1.000
_cell.length_c   1.000
_cell.angle_alpha   90.00
_cell.angle_beta   90.00
_cell.angle_gamma   90.00
#
_symmetry.space_group_name_H-M   'P 1'
#
loop_
_entity.id
_entity.type
_entity.pdbx_description
1 polymer ?
#
loop_
_entity_poly.entity_id
_entity_poly.type
_entity_poly.pdbx_seq_one_letter_code
_entity_poly.pdbx_strand_id
1 'polypeptide(L)'
;MTHSYVVSLIYPVPTISSTAIPQAEAGFTYTNTNVRGAGFVSGTMVSANGIALKTAYKDWNDLSVTLPVPGKASGSLLLKATNPTPGGGAGASYDQPVQPTTIALTATDVDGTNTGTARLGVNVNMAAVVTGSVAKTIDWSVTGTGKISSSGVYTPPATMLGSTAVVVRATLSSNSAVSSSYHLTLVNPRPVIENMSPLNVPVGATTSVTLTGQGFVPGTAVISNVGTVASTTYKSATSVVVQLSLPASASGTLSLQAKNPTPGGGLGAALQSGLSTLHITASNPDGKDTGTARLGVPVRLTATVANSQYGSISWKLQGPGKLVPSGDTGQYATYTPLSSGSLSTGVKITAYMSSYPALATTYTLDVTNPIPAVVSASPAHLLSGGTQQITLAGSGFVPGTIVLFNGASLPISYVTYNAATMKVPVSSTATGTLDLQVRNPTPGGGTGNTFTESVAPSSITLTATDANGTNTGTAELRTKVTMVSNVNGSAQETVTWSVSGAGSISSSGVYTAPATLPTNRAVTITAVLASNSTIKASYRLDVINPVAVIEGSNPSLTPAGKSTAITFTGTGFVPSTVVLVNNTPVPTTYQSATSVVAEVTVAANETENLSITARNPAPGGGTSLFYLESISASLGVRAAARILDQTTFGPTDSLIQHVQQEGIEAWLSEQFKAPQTVLAPVYANHPSYCSAAIYCTESEWYKAGLTGNDQLRQRVAFALSELYVISAFPITGVGVTPYINMLAKDSFTNWHQIMTDVTLSPAMGIYLDMLDSHSPTGTEIADENYAREFMQLFNMGIYLLNQDGTLQLDGKGNPIPAYTEAQVEAFARAYTGWTYANADGSTPSSLIGVPNYFHPMVAVEADHDTNPKTLLNDTDPTSYKGTTLSAGQTAEHDVQDAITNVFNHPNVPPFVSKQLIQHLVTSMPSPGYVSRVASVFTNDGNGVRGDMTAVLNAIFTDPEARAGDTDASADVGKLREPILWLTAVMRGLSVTNVDPHDYYDQLSTYLVPLGERPFAASSVFNFFSPSYVIPGTTLNAPEFGIENTASVATLLTLADRLMMNKFVSFNVDLSATSSWGQMASTPSVLVDALGTLFMHAEMDPNIRASIISEVSSVTDLGQRVRLAVYLVITASQYKVSH
;
A
#
# COMPACT_ATOMS: atom_id res chain seq x y z
N MET A 1 45.56 57.49 -66.54
CA MET A 1 45.68 56.02 -66.62
C MET A 1 44.53 55.40 -65.83
N THR A 2 43.44 55.06 -66.51
CA THR A 2 42.21 54.56 -65.90
C THR A 2 42.29 53.04 -65.82
N HIS A 3 42.40 52.48 -64.60
CA HIS A 3 42.45 51.04 -64.40
C HIS A 3 41.03 50.48 -64.30
N SER A 4 40.55 49.88 -65.38
CA SER A 4 39.30 49.11 -65.38
C SER A 4 39.54 47.73 -64.77
N TYR A 5 39.13 47.52 -63.53
CA TYR A 5 39.12 46.19 -62.92
C TYR A 5 37.89 45.41 -63.40
N VAL A 6 38.11 44.34 -64.15
CA VAL A 6 37.05 43.35 -64.45
C VAL A 6 36.89 42.47 -63.21
N VAL A 7 35.88 42.77 -62.39
CA VAL A 7 35.50 41.93 -61.25
C VAL A 7 34.55 40.85 -61.77
N SER A 8 35.07 39.64 -61.97
CA SER A 8 34.25 38.46 -62.23
C SER A 8 33.60 38.00 -60.92
N LEU A 9 32.28 38.15 -60.82
CA LEU A 9 31.51 37.49 -59.75
C LEU A 9 31.59 35.98 -59.95
N ILE A 10 32.16 35.30 -58.97
CA ILE A 10 32.29 33.84 -58.93
C ILE A 10 31.48 33.31 -57.75
N TYR A 11 30.81 32.17 -57.91
CA TYR A 11 30.13 31.53 -56.78
C TYR A 11 31.16 31.05 -55.74
N PRO A 12 30.86 31.14 -54.43
CA PRO A 12 31.72 30.57 -53.40
C PRO A 12 31.67 29.04 -53.47
N VAL A 13 32.65 28.40 -52.83
CA VAL A 13 32.53 26.98 -52.46
C VAL A 13 31.57 26.88 -51.27
N PRO A 14 30.47 26.10 -51.36
CA PRO A 14 29.47 26.03 -50.29
C PRO A 14 29.99 25.21 -49.12
N THR A 15 29.46 25.44 -47.92
CA THR A 15 29.74 24.63 -46.72
C THR A 15 28.44 24.16 -46.08
N ILE A 16 28.42 22.94 -45.55
CA ILE A 16 27.34 22.42 -44.69
C ILE A 16 27.86 22.45 -43.25
N SER A 17 27.07 23.01 -42.33
CA SER A 17 27.39 23.12 -40.90
C SER A 17 26.52 22.22 -40.03
N SER A 18 25.27 21.94 -40.42
CA SER A 18 24.38 21.00 -39.73
C SER A 18 23.23 20.53 -40.62
N THR A 19 22.47 19.54 -40.14
CA THR A 19 21.12 19.26 -40.65
C THR A 19 20.10 19.27 -39.51
N ALA A 20 18.82 19.33 -39.85
CA ALA A 20 17.73 19.20 -38.89
C ALA A 20 17.55 17.76 -38.31
N ILE A 21 18.40 16.80 -38.71
CA ILE A 21 18.41 15.44 -38.17
C ILE A 21 19.64 15.30 -37.25
N PRO A 22 19.47 15.13 -35.92
CA PRO A 22 20.61 14.96 -35.01
C PRO A 22 21.37 13.64 -35.26
N GLN A 23 20.64 12.53 -35.41
CA GLN A 23 21.14 11.26 -35.94
C GLN A 23 20.06 10.64 -36.83
N ALA A 24 20.47 10.08 -37.97
CA ALA A 24 19.56 9.55 -38.98
C ALA A 24 19.34 8.04 -38.77
N GLU A 25 18.10 7.57 -38.84
CA GLU A 25 17.76 6.15 -38.65
C GLU A 25 17.96 5.37 -39.95
N ALA A 26 18.67 4.24 -39.89
CA ALA A 26 18.92 3.40 -41.05
C ALA A 26 17.61 2.87 -41.66
N GLY A 27 17.43 3.04 -42.97
CA GLY A 27 16.22 2.62 -43.69
C GLY A 27 15.10 3.65 -43.71
N PHE A 28 15.20 4.72 -42.92
CA PHE A 28 14.23 5.82 -42.94
C PHE A 28 14.53 6.80 -44.09
N THR A 29 13.48 7.39 -44.67
CA THR A 29 13.63 8.46 -45.67
C THR A 29 13.05 9.75 -45.12
N TYR A 30 13.94 10.70 -44.82
CA TYR A 30 13.54 12.01 -44.32
C TYR A 30 13.24 12.93 -45.50
N THR A 31 11.99 13.38 -45.62
CA THR A 31 11.54 14.30 -46.67
C THR A 31 11.64 15.75 -46.19
N ASN A 32 12.05 16.66 -47.09
CA ASN A 32 12.14 18.10 -46.85
C ASN A 32 13.04 18.56 -45.68
N THR A 33 13.98 17.73 -45.24
CA THR A 33 14.95 18.06 -44.17
C THR A 33 15.74 19.31 -44.49
N ASN A 34 15.80 20.27 -43.56
CA ASN A 34 16.70 21.41 -43.70
C ASN A 34 18.16 20.98 -43.52
N VAL A 35 19.01 21.40 -44.47
CA VAL A 35 20.47 21.37 -44.39
C VAL A 35 20.94 22.81 -44.25
N ARG A 36 21.66 23.10 -43.17
CA ARG A 36 22.18 24.43 -42.87
C ARG A 36 23.66 24.54 -43.16
N GLY A 37 24.09 25.74 -43.49
CA GLY A 37 25.41 26.00 -44.01
C GLY A 37 25.62 27.45 -44.37
N ALA A 38 26.52 27.71 -45.31
CA ALA A 38 26.76 29.03 -45.87
C ALA A 38 27.25 28.93 -47.33
N GLY A 39 26.95 29.96 -48.12
CA GLY A 39 27.39 30.02 -49.51
C GLY A 39 26.56 29.18 -50.46
N PHE A 40 25.33 28.80 -50.10
CA PHE A 40 24.40 28.16 -51.03
C PHE A 40 23.84 29.17 -52.02
N VAL A 41 23.57 28.73 -53.25
CA VAL A 41 22.95 29.51 -54.32
C VAL A 41 21.84 28.72 -55.04
N SER A 42 20.99 29.40 -55.80
CA SER A 42 20.03 28.74 -56.67
C SER A 42 20.77 27.83 -57.67
N GLY A 43 20.47 26.52 -57.64
CA GLY A 43 21.21 25.49 -58.37
C GLY A 43 22.23 24.68 -57.53
N THR A 44 22.35 24.93 -56.21
CA THR A 44 23.17 24.09 -55.33
C THR A 44 22.63 22.67 -55.27
N MET A 45 23.49 21.69 -55.56
CA MET A 45 23.18 20.27 -55.38
C MET A 45 23.85 19.75 -54.12
N VAL A 46 23.12 18.99 -53.31
CA VAL A 46 23.66 18.21 -52.20
C VAL A 46 23.70 16.75 -52.65
N SER A 47 24.80 16.08 -52.38
CA SER A 47 24.93 14.64 -52.52
C SER A 47 25.11 13.97 -51.17
N ALA A 48 24.59 12.76 -51.00
CA ALA A 48 24.91 11.87 -49.88
C ALA A 48 25.76 10.70 -50.41
N ASN A 49 26.96 10.51 -49.87
CA ASN A 49 27.93 9.50 -50.32
C ASN A 49 28.16 9.53 -51.86
N GLY A 50 28.11 10.73 -52.46
CA GLY A 50 28.28 10.94 -53.91
C GLY A 50 27.01 10.78 -54.76
N ILE A 51 25.89 10.32 -54.21
CA ILE A 51 24.60 10.27 -54.91
C ILE A 51 23.88 11.61 -54.75
N ALA A 52 23.54 12.27 -55.87
CA ALA A 52 22.81 13.53 -55.85
C ALA A 52 21.40 13.36 -55.23
N LEU A 53 21.08 14.21 -54.26
CA LEU A 53 19.77 14.30 -53.63
C LEU A 53 18.90 15.31 -54.37
N LYS A 54 17.57 15.17 -54.22
CA LYS A 54 16.64 16.23 -54.62
C LYS A 54 16.82 17.40 -53.65
N THR A 55 17.32 18.53 -54.14
CA THR A 55 17.49 19.76 -53.37
C THR A 55 16.48 20.83 -53.76
N ALA A 56 16.05 21.62 -52.78
CA ALA A 56 15.32 22.87 -52.96
C ALA A 56 16.09 23.98 -52.24
N TYR A 57 16.52 25.00 -52.98
CA TYR A 57 17.15 26.18 -52.43
C TYR A 57 16.12 27.02 -51.67
N LYS A 58 16.41 27.42 -50.43
CA LYS A 58 15.62 28.41 -49.68
C LYS A 58 16.33 29.75 -49.69
N ASP A 59 17.53 29.79 -49.14
CA ASP A 59 18.38 30.98 -49.08
C ASP A 59 19.88 30.61 -49.01
N TRP A 60 20.73 31.60 -48.77
CA TRP A 60 22.18 31.48 -48.71
C TRP A 60 22.71 30.49 -47.65
N ASN A 61 21.93 30.24 -46.60
CA ASN A 61 22.29 29.42 -45.45
C ASN A 61 21.46 28.14 -45.33
N ASP A 62 20.24 28.09 -45.88
CA ASP A 62 19.34 26.93 -45.79
C ASP A 62 19.02 26.32 -47.18
N LEU A 63 19.21 24.99 -47.27
CA LEU A 63 18.64 24.13 -48.31
C LEU A 63 17.61 23.19 -47.67
N SER A 64 16.69 22.66 -48.47
CA SER A 64 15.86 21.51 -48.10
C SER A 64 16.19 20.32 -49.00
N VAL A 65 16.32 19.14 -48.41
CA VAL A 65 16.67 17.90 -49.12
C VAL A 65 15.74 16.76 -48.75
N THR A 66 15.51 15.83 -49.67
CA THR A 66 15.03 14.49 -49.30
C THR A 66 16.25 13.58 -49.10
N LEU A 67 16.45 13.12 -47.87
CA LEU A 67 17.55 12.26 -47.47
C LEU A 67 17.05 10.82 -47.22
N PRO A 68 17.17 9.91 -48.21
CA PRO A 68 17.01 8.48 -47.98
C PRO A 68 18.24 7.93 -47.26
N VAL A 69 18.05 7.38 -46.06
CA VAL A 69 19.11 6.66 -45.35
C VAL A 69 19.07 5.19 -45.78
N PRO A 70 20.14 4.63 -46.38
CA PRO A 70 20.16 3.22 -46.74
C PRO A 70 19.90 2.31 -45.53
N GLY A 71 19.14 1.23 -45.72
CA GLY A 71 18.77 0.28 -44.65
C GLY A 71 19.93 -0.38 -43.90
N LYS A 72 21.15 -0.28 -44.43
CA LYS A 72 22.39 -0.80 -43.84
C LYS A 72 23.43 0.29 -43.53
N ALA A 73 23.02 1.56 -43.46
CA ALA A 73 23.94 2.64 -43.12
C ALA A 73 24.40 2.52 -41.66
N SER A 74 25.67 2.81 -41.41
CA SER A 74 26.28 2.84 -40.08
C SER A 74 27.44 3.84 -40.06
N GLY A 75 27.73 4.44 -38.91
CA GLY A 75 28.68 5.56 -38.84
C GLY A 75 28.01 6.87 -39.25
N SER A 76 28.39 7.42 -40.41
CA SER A 76 27.85 8.69 -40.93
C SER A 76 27.54 8.62 -42.42
N LEU A 77 26.54 9.38 -42.86
CA LEU A 77 26.30 9.74 -44.25
C LEU A 77 27.10 10.99 -44.59
N LEU A 78 27.98 10.88 -45.58
CA LEU A 78 28.83 11.97 -46.02
C LEU A 78 28.04 12.91 -46.94
N LEU A 79 27.52 14.01 -46.40
CA LEU A 79 26.79 15.03 -47.15
C LEU A 79 27.76 16.04 -47.77
N LYS A 80 27.56 16.39 -49.04
CA LYS A 80 28.42 17.35 -49.75
C LYS A 80 27.61 18.26 -50.65
N ALA A 81 27.63 19.56 -50.38
CA ALA A 81 27.05 20.59 -51.25
C ALA A 81 28.01 20.93 -52.40
N THR A 82 27.47 21.28 -53.57
CA THR A 82 28.23 21.68 -54.76
C THR A 82 27.53 22.80 -55.49
N ASN A 83 28.24 23.90 -55.72
CA ASN A 83 27.76 25.06 -56.48
C ASN A 83 28.19 24.97 -57.96
N PRO A 84 27.37 25.49 -58.90
CA PRO A 84 27.72 25.55 -60.32
C PRO A 84 28.86 26.55 -60.62
N THR A 85 29.41 26.47 -61.83
CA THR A 85 30.39 27.42 -62.40
C THR A 85 29.69 28.65 -63.02
N PRO A 86 30.35 29.83 -63.16
CA PRO A 86 31.76 30.13 -62.90
C PRO A 86 32.07 30.37 -61.42
N GLY A 87 33.27 29.96 -61.01
CA GLY A 87 33.57 29.72 -59.60
C GLY A 87 33.01 28.40 -59.12
N GLY A 88 32.45 28.39 -57.92
CA GLY A 88 31.75 27.25 -57.34
C GLY A 88 32.69 26.07 -57.05
N GLY A 89 32.14 24.87 -57.12
CA GLY A 89 32.83 23.63 -56.77
C GLY A 89 32.18 22.92 -55.58
N ALA A 90 32.72 21.76 -55.25
CA ALA A 90 32.20 20.88 -54.20
C ALA A 90 32.81 21.24 -52.84
N GLY A 91 31.95 21.49 -51.86
CA GLY A 91 32.29 21.91 -50.50
C GLY A 91 33.09 20.90 -49.69
N ALA A 92 33.44 21.27 -48.46
CA ALA A 92 33.81 20.28 -47.46
C ALA A 92 32.63 19.32 -47.22
N SER A 93 32.94 18.06 -46.96
CA SER A 93 31.91 17.10 -46.59
C SER A 93 31.50 17.26 -45.12
N TYR A 94 30.23 17.02 -44.83
CA TYR A 94 29.66 16.99 -43.49
C TYR A 94 29.23 15.56 -43.14
N ASP A 95 29.72 15.04 -42.02
CA ASP A 95 29.37 13.72 -41.50
C ASP A 95 28.03 13.78 -40.75
N GLN A 96 26.94 13.45 -41.45
CA GLN A 96 25.62 13.29 -40.84
C GLN A 96 25.57 11.96 -40.08
N PRO A 97 25.50 11.92 -38.73
CA PRO A 97 25.56 10.66 -37.99
C PRO A 97 24.35 9.77 -38.27
N VAL A 98 24.56 8.45 -38.24
CA VAL A 98 23.52 7.43 -38.38
C VAL A 98 23.41 6.64 -37.08
N GLN A 99 22.21 6.60 -36.49
CA GLN A 99 21.98 5.89 -35.24
C GLN A 99 22.03 4.38 -35.46
N PRO A 100 22.83 3.60 -34.69
CA PRO A 100 22.88 2.15 -34.84
C PRO A 100 21.64 1.50 -34.19
N THR A 101 20.67 1.12 -35.01
CA THR A 101 19.55 0.28 -34.57
C THR A 101 20.03 -1.15 -34.31
N THR A 102 19.71 -1.71 -33.13
CA THR A 102 20.11 -3.07 -32.73
C THR A 102 18.95 -3.82 -32.08
N ILE A 103 18.97 -5.15 -32.19
CA ILE A 103 18.05 -6.05 -31.48
C ILE A 103 18.88 -6.98 -30.60
N ALA A 104 18.70 -6.89 -29.29
CA ALA A 104 19.20 -7.87 -28.34
C ALA A 104 18.16 -8.98 -28.15
N LEU A 105 18.59 -10.25 -28.18
CA LEU A 105 17.73 -11.41 -28.01
C LEU A 105 18.10 -12.19 -26.74
N THR A 106 17.08 -12.60 -26.00
CA THR A 106 17.20 -13.58 -24.92
C THR A 106 16.25 -14.75 -25.16
N ALA A 107 16.62 -15.91 -24.63
CA ALA A 107 15.84 -17.13 -24.67
C ALA A 107 15.79 -17.72 -23.25
N THR A 108 14.62 -18.08 -22.75
CA THR A 108 14.45 -18.67 -21.42
C THR A 108 13.62 -19.95 -21.46
N ASP A 109 14.06 -20.97 -20.72
CA ASP A 109 13.25 -22.15 -20.37
C ASP A 109 12.18 -21.74 -19.33
N VAL A 110 11.24 -22.64 -19.01
CA VAL A 110 10.19 -22.42 -17.99
C VAL A 110 10.76 -22.11 -16.60
N ASP A 111 12.00 -22.55 -16.33
CA ASP A 111 12.77 -22.29 -15.10
C ASP A 111 13.40 -20.87 -15.06
N GLY A 112 13.19 -20.04 -16.09
CA GLY A 112 13.77 -18.69 -16.20
C GLY A 112 15.25 -18.64 -16.60
N THR A 113 15.91 -19.78 -16.83
CA THR A 113 17.33 -19.84 -17.19
C THR A 113 17.56 -19.76 -18.71
N ASN A 114 18.61 -19.05 -19.12
CA ASN A 114 19.04 -18.89 -20.50
C ASN A 114 20.18 -19.87 -20.81
N THR A 115 19.94 -20.85 -21.70
CA THR A 115 20.81 -22.05 -21.82
C THR A 115 21.41 -22.31 -23.19
N GLY A 116 21.00 -21.59 -24.25
CA GLY A 116 21.42 -21.88 -25.64
C GLY A 116 20.94 -23.23 -26.20
N THR A 117 20.10 -23.96 -25.47
CA THR A 117 19.56 -25.28 -25.88
C THR A 117 18.04 -25.32 -25.72
N ALA A 118 17.37 -26.15 -26.52
CA ALA A 118 15.94 -26.37 -26.40
C ALA A 118 15.65 -27.88 -26.34
N ARG A 119 14.97 -28.31 -25.27
CA ARG A 119 14.63 -29.73 -25.06
C ARG A 119 13.42 -30.09 -25.92
N LEU A 120 13.46 -31.26 -26.58
CA LEU A 120 12.32 -31.72 -27.38
C LEU A 120 11.03 -31.78 -26.54
N GLY A 121 9.95 -31.19 -27.06
CA GLY A 121 8.66 -31.10 -26.38
C GLY A 121 8.52 -30.02 -25.29
N VAL A 122 9.54 -29.19 -25.03
CA VAL A 122 9.49 -28.11 -24.02
C VAL A 122 9.59 -26.75 -24.71
N ASN A 123 8.65 -25.84 -24.45
CA ASN A 123 8.64 -24.50 -25.05
C ASN A 123 9.78 -23.62 -24.49
N VAL A 124 10.33 -22.76 -25.36
CA VAL A 124 11.32 -21.73 -25.00
C VAL A 124 10.73 -20.35 -25.32
N ASN A 125 10.79 -19.44 -24.35
CA ASN A 125 10.30 -18.07 -24.52
C ASN A 125 11.43 -17.20 -25.08
N MET A 126 11.19 -16.56 -26.23
CA MET A 126 12.13 -15.64 -26.87
C MET A 126 11.68 -14.21 -26.62
N ALA A 127 12.58 -13.35 -26.17
CA ALA A 127 12.32 -11.92 -25.99
C ALA A 127 13.30 -11.09 -26.83
N ALA A 128 12.82 -9.95 -27.34
CA ALA A 128 13.57 -9.03 -28.18
C ALA A 128 13.51 -7.61 -27.62
N VAL A 129 14.68 -7.00 -27.42
CA VAL A 129 14.81 -5.60 -27.01
C VAL A 129 15.38 -4.81 -28.19
N VAL A 130 14.59 -3.85 -28.70
CA VAL A 130 14.97 -3.00 -29.83
C VAL A 130 15.48 -1.65 -29.34
N THR A 131 16.76 -1.36 -29.63
CA THR A 131 17.44 -0.12 -29.25
C THR A 131 17.79 0.68 -30.51
N GLY A 132 17.59 2.01 -30.49
CA GLY A 132 17.91 2.88 -31.63
C GLY A 132 16.92 2.83 -32.79
N SER A 133 15.64 2.56 -32.52
CA SER A 133 14.51 2.75 -33.45
C SER A 133 13.25 3.06 -32.64
N VAL A 134 12.35 3.87 -33.20
CA VAL A 134 11.02 4.15 -32.64
C VAL A 134 10.02 3.01 -32.87
N ALA A 135 10.20 2.22 -33.93
CA ALA A 135 9.42 1.01 -34.15
C ALA A 135 9.91 -0.12 -33.24
N LYS A 136 8.99 -0.87 -32.62
CA LYS A 136 9.30 -1.98 -31.70
C LYS A 136 8.74 -3.34 -32.12
N THR A 137 7.88 -3.37 -33.15
CA THR A 137 7.23 -4.60 -33.63
C THR A 137 8.25 -5.55 -34.26
N ILE A 138 8.20 -6.82 -33.87
CA ILE A 138 9.13 -7.86 -34.34
C ILE A 138 8.37 -8.90 -35.15
N ASP A 139 8.85 -9.15 -36.36
CA ASP A 139 8.50 -10.32 -37.16
C ASP A 139 9.41 -11.48 -36.74
N TRP A 140 8.83 -12.45 -36.03
CA TRP A 140 9.51 -13.66 -35.61
C TRP A 140 9.52 -14.71 -36.72
N SER A 141 10.70 -15.28 -36.96
CA SER A 141 10.88 -16.40 -37.88
C SER A 141 11.80 -17.45 -37.27
N VAL A 142 11.65 -18.70 -37.68
CA VAL A 142 12.53 -19.81 -37.25
C VAL A 142 13.05 -20.56 -38.47
N THR A 143 14.35 -20.82 -38.48
CA THR A 143 15.03 -21.67 -39.46
C THR A 143 15.55 -22.90 -38.74
N GLY A 144 14.96 -24.06 -39.03
CA GLY A 144 15.19 -25.31 -38.30
C GLY A 144 13.88 -26.06 -38.06
N THR A 145 13.93 -27.15 -37.29
CA THR A 145 12.76 -27.98 -36.99
C THR A 145 12.04 -27.47 -35.74
N GLY A 146 10.84 -26.94 -35.88
CA GLY A 146 10.00 -26.41 -34.79
C GLY A 146 9.00 -25.37 -35.31
N LYS A 147 8.35 -24.63 -34.42
CA LYS A 147 7.50 -23.47 -34.76
C LYS A 147 7.76 -22.33 -33.78
N ILE A 148 7.57 -21.08 -34.22
CA ILE A 148 7.57 -19.90 -33.32
C ILE A 148 6.26 -19.14 -33.48
N SER A 149 5.69 -18.65 -32.38
CA SER A 149 4.50 -17.79 -32.39
C SER A 149 4.86 -16.34 -32.75
N SER A 150 3.85 -15.54 -33.10
CA SER A 150 3.97 -14.08 -33.22
C SER A 150 4.36 -13.40 -31.91
N SER A 151 4.14 -14.05 -30.77
CA SER A 151 4.55 -13.60 -29.43
C SER A 151 5.95 -14.05 -29.00
N GLY A 152 6.73 -14.71 -29.87
CA GLY A 152 8.09 -15.16 -29.56
C GLY A 152 8.20 -16.49 -28.81
N VAL A 153 7.13 -17.26 -28.66
CA VAL A 153 7.20 -18.60 -28.04
C VAL A 153 7.66 -19.62 -29.08
N TYR A 154 8.84 -20.21 -28.86
CA TYR A 154 9.37 -21.28 -29.70
C TYR A 154 8.99 -22.67 -29.15
N THR A 155 8.38 -23.49 -30.00
CA THR A 155 7.97 -24.87 -29.71
C THR A 155 8.83 -25.86 -30.51
N PRO A 156 9.75 -26.60 -29.84
CA PRO A 156 10.48 -27.71 -30.44
C PRO A 156 9.57 -28.88 -30.86
N PRO A 157 9.97 -29.69 -31.84
CA PRO A 157 9.26 -30.92 -32.18
C PRO A 157 9.35 -31.94 -31.04
N ALA A 158 8.40 -32.86 -30.97
CA ALA A 158 8.39 -33.95 -29.98
C ALA A 158 9.45 -35.05 -30.25
N THR A 159 10.08 -35.06 -31.43
CA THR A 159 11.13 -36.01 -31.82
C THR A 159 12.21 -35.30 -32.63
N MET A 160 13.44 -35.84 -32.64
CA MET A 160 14.57 -35.25 -33.35
C MET A 160 14.49 -35.60 -34.85
N LEU A 161 14.23 -34.59 -35.70
CA LEU A 161 13.98 -34.77 -37.14
C LEU A 161 15.24 -34.55 -38.02
N GLY A 162 16.41 -34.92 -37.52
CA GLY A 162 17.66 -35.01 -38.31
C GLY A 162 18.62 -33.82 -38.24
N SER A 163 18.17 -32.63 -37.81
CA SER A 163 19.06 -31.49 -37.48
C SER A 163 18.82 -31.04 -36.05
N THR A 164 19.89 -30.65 -35.35
CA THR A 164 19.80 -30.04 -34.01
C THR A 164 19.97 -28.53 -34.02
N ALA A 165 20.47 -27.93 -35.10
CA ALA A 165 20.63 -26.48 -35.18
C ALA A 165 19.29 -25.81 -35.48
N VAL A 166 18.90 -24.86 -34.62
CA VAL A 166 17.72 -24.00 -34.80
C VAL A 166 18.19 -22.55 -34.67
N VAL A 167 17.75 -21.70 -35.61
CA VAL A 167 18.00 -20.27 -35.56
C VAL A 167 16.66 -19.56 -35.47
N VAL A 168 16.38 -18.95 -34.31
CA VAL A 168 15.28 -18.00 -34.17
C VAL A 168 15.79 -16.64 -34.60
N ARG A 169 15.10 -15.99 -35.54
CA ARG A 169 15.43 -14.67 -36.03
C ARG A 169 14.29 -13.70 -35.77
N ALA A 170 14.60 -12.66 -35.00
CA ALA A 170 13.76 -11.48 -34.85
C ALA A 170 14.17 -10.45 -35.92
N THR A 171 13.21 -10.01 -36.71
CA THR A 171 13.40 -8.93 -37.69
C THR A 171 12.50 -7.77 -37.30
N LEU A 172 13.02 -6.54 -37.32
CA LEU A 172 12.20 -5.36 -37.05
C LEU A 172 11.22 -5.16 -38.20
N SER A 173 9.91 -5.19 -37.95
CA SER A 173 8.90 -5.19 -39.01
C SER A 173 8.94 -3.95 -39.91
N SER A 174 9.42 -2.81 -39.38
CA SER A 174 9.60 -1.56 -40.14
C SER A 174 10.90 -1.50 -40.97
N ASN A 175 11.92 -2.29 -40.62
CA ASN A 175 13.18 -2.34 -41.37
C ASN A 175 13.78 -3.75 -41.34
N SER A 176 13.55 -4.49 -42.43
CA SER A 176 14.01 -5.87 -42.62
C SER A 176 15.53 -6.06 -42.69
N ALA A 177 16.31 -4.97 -42.77
CA ALA A 177 17.77 -5.01 -42.63
C ALA A 177 18.22 -5.07 -41.15
N VAL A 178 17.38 -4.63 -40.21
CA VAL A 178 17.62 -4.75 -38.77
C VAL A 178 17.04 -6.07 -38.28
N SER A 179 17.91 -7.05 -38.07
CA SER A 179 17.52 -8.35 -37.53
C SER A 179 18.61 -8.91 -36.62
N SER A 180 18.20 -9.65 -35.60
CA SER A 180 19.11 -10.43 -34.76
C SER A 180 18.69 -11.90 -34.76
N SER A 181 19.64 -12.79 -34.56
CA SER A 181 19.45 -14.23 -34.59
C SER A 181 19.98 -14.85 -33.30
N TYR A 182 19.16 -15.64 -32.64
CA TYR A 182 19.53 -16.43 -31.48
C TYR A 182 19.60 -17.91 -31.90
N HIS A 183 20.73 -18.55 -31.60
CA HIS A 183 21.00 -19.94 -31.96
C HIS A 183 20.63 -20.87 -30.80
N LEU A 184 19.75 -21.83 -31.07
CA LEU A 184 19.36 -22.90 -30.15
C LEU A 184 19.86 -24.25 -30.68
N THR A 185 20.38 -25.09 -29.79
CA THR A 185 20.65 -26.50 -30.11
C THR A 185 19.55 -27.39 -29.54
N LEU A 186 18.86 -28.15 -30.38
CA LEU A 186 17.91 -29.17 -29.95
C LEU A 186 18.64 -30.32 -29.25
N VAL A 187 18.14 -30.67 -28.08
CA VAL A 187 18.68 -31.73 -27.24
C VAL A 187 17.58 -32.69 -26.82
N ASN A 188 17.89 -33.99 -26.77
CA ASN A 188 16.98 -34.96 -26.20
C ASN A 188 16.84 -34.69 -24.69
N PRO A 189 15.63 -34.78 -24.10
CA PRO A 189 15.46 -34.75 -22.65
C PRO A 189 16.18 -35.95 -22.00
N ARG A 190 16.46 -35.86 -20.69
CA ARG A 190 16.81 -37.07 -19.93
C ARG A 190 15.54 -37.90 -19.74
N PRO A 191 15.57 -39.23 -19.97
CA PRO A 191 14.41 -40.07 -19.74
C PRO A 191 14.24 -40.31 -18.24
N VAL A 192 12.99 -40.42 -17.80
CA VAL A 192 12.63 -40.82 -16.44
C VAL A 192 11.75 -42.05 -16.54
N ILE A 193 12.12 -43.13 -15.85
CA ILE A 193 11.24 -44.27 -15.60
C ILE A 193 10.54 -43.99 -14.28
N GLU A 194 9.21 -43.92 -14.30
CA GLU A 194 8.40 -43.68 -13.10
C GLU A 194 7.82 -45.00 -12.56
N ASN A 195 7.52 -45.97 -13.42
CA ASN A 195 6.96 -47.26 -13.02
C ASN A 195 7.35 -48.41 -13.98
N MET A 196 7.25 -49.65 -13.48
CA MET A 196 7.43 -50.88 -14.25
C MET A 196 6.31 -51.90 -13.97
N SER A 197 5.88 -52.62 -15.00
CA SER A 197 4.86 -53.67 -14.89
C SER A 197 5.27 -54.91 -15.71
N PRO A 198 5.34 -56.12 -15.11
CA PRO A 198 5.15 -56.41 -13.69
C PRO A 198 6.23 -55.77 -12.80
N LEU A 199 5.91 -55.54 -11.52
CA LEU A 199 6.80 -54.88 -10.57
C LEU A 199 7.91 -55.82 -10.06
N ASN A 200 7.59 -57.08 -9.77
CA ASN A 200 8.55 -58.09 -9.30
C ASN A 200 8.74 -59.16 -10.39
N VAL A 201 9.97 -59.51 -10.71
CA VAL A 201 10.28 -60.47 -11.78
C VAL A 201 10.82 -61.77 -11.15
N PRO A 202 10.22 -62.94 -11.41
CA PRO A 202 10.63 -64.19 -10.79
C PRO A 202 12.00 -64.65 -11.30
N VAL A 203 12.78 -65.22 -10.40
CA VAL A 203 14.10 -65.80 -10.72
C VAL A 203 13.94 -67.11 -11.49
N GLY A 204 14.74 -67.30 -12.54
CA GLY A 204 14.73 -68.50 -13.39
C GLY A 204 13.91 -68.41 -14.67
N ALA A 205 13.47 -67.22 -15.09
CA ALA A 205 12.61 -67.01 -16.26
C ALA A 205 12.94 -65.77 -17.09
N THR A 206 12.36 -65.68 -18.29
CA THR A 206 12.30 -64.49 -19.14
C THR A 206 10.92 -63.84 -19.05
N THR A 207 10.84 -62.51 -19.01
CA THR A 207 9.59 -61.77 -18.80
C THR A 207 9.58 -60.45 -19.57
N SER A 208 8.44 -60.13 -20.19
CA SER A 208 8.18 -58.82 -20.78
C SER A 208 7.84 -57.80 -19.69
N VAL A 209 8.53 -56.67 -19.67
CA VAL A 209 8.30 -55.58 -18.71
C VAL A 209 7.96 -54.31 -19.48
N THR A 210 6.81 -53.71 -19.17
CA THR A 210 6.44 -52.38 -19.67
C THR A 210 6.95 -51.33 -18.70
N LEU A 211 7.64 -50.32 -19.21
CA LEU A 211 8.13 -49.17 -18.45
C LEU A 211 7.33 -47.93 -18.87
N THR A 212 6.87 -47.17 -17.88
CA THR A 212 6.15 -45.91 -18.09
C THR A 212 6.88 -44.78 -17.36
N GLY A 213 6.77 -43.57 -17.89
CA GLY A 213 7.43 -42.39 -17.35
C GLY A 213 7.42 -41.25 -18.36
N GLN A 214 8.51 -40.49 -18.45
CA GLN A 214 8.56 -39.26 -19.25
C GLN A 214 9.88 -39.08 -20.01
N GLY A 215 9.82 -38.31 -21.10
CA GLY A 215 10.98 -37.92 -21.88
C GLY A 215 11.65 -39.06 -22.65
N PHE A 216 10.94 -40.15 -22.95
CA PHE A 216 11.48 -41.17 -23.87
C PHE A 216 11.49 -40.65 -25.31
N VAL A 217 12.42 -41.16 -26.13
CA VAL A 217 12.53 -40.81 -27.55
C VAL A 217 12.78 -42.07 -28.38
N PRO A 218 12.51 -42.07 -29.70
CA PRO A 218 12.97 -43.14 -30.58
C PRO A 218 14.48 -43.37 -30.41
N GLY A 219 14.87 -44.58 -30.01
CA GLY A 219 16.26 -44.92 -29.68
C GLY A 219 16.60 -44.93 -28.18
N THR A 220 15.65 -44.71 -27.26
CA THR A 220 15.85 -45.00 -25.82
C THR A 220 16.25 -46.47 -25.64
N ALA A 221 17.35 -46.72 -24.91
CA ALA A 221 17.79 -48.05 -24.49
C ALA A 221 17.62 -48.22 -22.97
N VAL A 222 17.40 -49.44 -22.49
CA VAL A 222 17.29 -49.75 -21.05
C VAL A 222 18.42 -50.68 -20.61
N ILE A 223 19.05 -50.35 -19.48
CA ILE A 223 20.16 -51.07 -18.87
C ILE A 223 19.68 -51.74 -17.58
N SER A 224 20.09 -52.98 -17.34
CA SER A 224 19.83 -53.73 -16.09
C SER A 224 21.13 -54.04 -15.35
N ASN A 225 21.10 -54.06 -14.02
CA ASN A 225 22.21 -54.51 -13.18
C ASN A 225 22.25 -56.04 -12.94
N VAL A 226 21.13 -56.75 -13.12
CA VAL A 226 20.99 -58.20 -12.91
C VAL A 226 20.22 -58.80 -14.09
N GLY A 227 20.75 -59.89 -14.64
CA GLY A 227 20.21 -60.51 -15.85
C GLY A 227 20.50 -59.70 -17.13
N THR A 228 19.76 -59.98 -18.19
CA THR A 228 20.00 -59.35 -19.51
C THR A 228 18.73 -58.76 -20.12
N VAL A 229 18.85 -57.56 -20.69
CA VAL A 229 17.80 -56.92 -21.50
C VAL A 229 18.02 -57.32 -22.96
N ALA A 230 17.11 -58.12 -23.52
CA ALA A 230 17.25 -58.64 -24.88
C ALA A 230 16.81 -57.63 -25.96
N SER A 231 15.85 -56.75 -25.65
CA SER A 231 15.42 -55.67 -26.54
C SER A 231 14.72 -54.55 -25.76
N THR A 232 14.69 -53.35 -26.33
CA THR A 232 13.89 -52.20 -25.88
C THR A 232 13.08 -51.68 -27.07
N THR A 233 11.77 -51.55 -26.93
CA THR A 233 10.85 -51.08 -27.96
C THR A 233 10.20 -49.77 -27.51
N TYR A 234 10.50 -48.67 -28.19
CA TYR A 234 9.81 -47.40 -28.00
C TYR A 234 8.34 -47.51 -28.41
N LYS A 235 7.42 -46.98 -27.58
CA LYS A 235 5.98 -46.92 -27.87
C LYS A 235 5.49 -45.48 -27.99
N SER A 236 5.87 -44.63 -27.03
CA SER A 236 5.54 -43.21 -26.98
C SER A 236 6.60 -42.47 -26.15
N ALA A 237 6.52 -41.14 -26.09
CA ALA A 237 7.36 -40.33 -25.22
C ALA A 237 7.20 -40.65 -23.71
N THR A 238 6.19 -41.47 -23.37
CA THR A 238 5.83 -41.89 -22.01
C THR A 238 5.88 -43.40 -21.78
N SER A 239 6.21 -44.22 -22.80
CA SER A 239 6.30 -45.67 -22.62
C SER A 239 7.33 -46.37 -23.54
N VAL A 240 8.06 -47.31 -22.94
CA VAL A 240 8.91 -48.29 -23.63
C VAL A 240 8.65 -49.70 -23.08
N VAL A 241 8.83 -50.74 -23.89
CA VAL A 241 8.67 -52.14 -23.48
C VAL A 241 9.99 -52.89 -23.64
N VAL A 242 10.39 -53.65 -22.62
CA VAL A 242 11.65 -54.41 -22.58
C VAL A 242 11.42 -55.90 -22.37
N GLN A 243 12.35 -56.73 -22.84
CA GLN A 243 12.39 -58.17 -22.55
C GLN A 243 13.57 -58.45 -21.61
N LEU A 244 13.30 -58.96 -20.41
CA LEU A 244 14.28 -59.15 -19.33
C LEU A 244 14.37 -60.63 -18.90
N SER A 245 15.58 -61.16 -18.73
CA SER A 245 15.82 -62.56 -18.33
C SER A 245 16.64 -62.65 -17.03
N LEU A 246 16.18 -63.44 -16.05
CA LEU A 246 16.80 -63.56 -14.71
C LEU A 246 17.19 -65.01 -14.34
N PRO A 247 18.42 -65.28 -13.81
CA PRO A 247 18.83 -66.62 -13.36
C PRO A 247 18.10 -67.10 -12.10
N ALA A 248 17.90 -68.42 -11.93
CA ALA A 248 17.22 -69.01 -10.77
C ALA A 248 18.00 -68.87 -9.44
N SER A 249 19.32 -68.65 -9.51
CA SER A 249 20.19 -68.41 -8.36
C SER A 249 20.37 -66.92 -8.03
N ALA A 250 19.66 -66.01 -8.72
CA ALA A 250 19.81 -64.58 -8.52
C ALA A 250 19.22 -64.13 -7.17
N SER A 251 19.89 -63.19 -6.51
CA SER A 251 19.49 -62.63 -5.22
C SER A 251 19.82 -61.13 -5.16
N GLY A 252 19.18 -60.40 -4.24
CA GLY A 252 19.31 -58.94 -4.14
C GLY A 252 18.27 -58.18 -4.98
N THR A 253 18.70 -57.04 -5.53
CA THR A 253 17.82 -56.00 -6.11
C THR A 253 18.11 -55.80 -7.59
N LEU A 254 17.08 -55.97 -8.43
CA LEU A 254 17.03 -55.57 -9.83
C LEU A 254 16.97 -54.04 -9.94
N SER A 255 17.71 -53.44 -10.87
CA SER A 255 17.75 -52.02 -11.11
C SER A 255 17.77 -51.73 -12.62
N LEU A 256 16.84 -50.87 -13.08
CA LEU A 256 16.64 -50.53 -14.49
C LEU A 256 16.84 -49.02 -14.71
N GLN A 257 17.64 -48.66 -15.71
CA GLN A 257 17.87 -47.27 -16.13
C GLN A 257 17.59 -47.09 -17.62
N ALA A 258 16.81 -46.09 -17.99
CA ALA A 258 16.66 -45.65 -19.37
C ALA A 258 17.81 -44.71 -19.77
N LYS A 259 18.27 -44.81 -21.01
CA LYS A 259 19.28 -43.93 -21.60
C LYS A 259 18.79 -43.42 -22.95
N ASN A 260 18.71 -42.11 -23.09
CA ASN A 260 18.43 -41.46 -24.37
C ASN A 260 19.73 -41.19 -25.15
N PRO A 261 19.69 -41.23 -26.49
CA PRO A 261 20.83 -40.86 -27.33
C PRO A 261 21.19 -39.37 -27.20
N THR A 262 22.42 -39.03 -27.54
CA THR A 262 22.93 -37.66 -27.69
C THR A 262 22.43 -37.03 -29.01
N PRO A 263 22.44 -35.69 -29.18
CA PRO A 263 22.89 -34.63 -28.26
C PRO A 263 21.96 -34.38 -27.07
N GLY A 264 22.55 -33.93 -25.96
CA GLY A 264 21.87 -33.97 -24.65
C GLY A 264 21.61 -35.41 -24.22
N GLY A 265 20.35 -35.72 -23.89
CA GLY A 265 19.94 -37.07 -23.52
C GLY A 265 20.71 -37.60 -22.31
N GLY A 266 21.14 -38.86 -22.40
CA GLY A 266 21.93 -39.51 -21.37
C GLY A 266 21.11 -40.41 -20.46
N LEU A 267 21.76 -40.87 -19.39
CA LEU A 267 21.22 -41.85 -18.44
C LEU A 267 20.24 -41.15 -17.48
N GLY A 268 19.07 -41.75 -17.31
CA GLY A 268 18.06 -41.38 -16.33
C GLY A 268 18.34 -41.97 -14.95
N ALA A 269 17.48 -41.61 -13.99
CA ALA A 269 17.47 -42.24 -12.67
C ALA A 269 17.16 -43.75 -12.76
N ALA A 270 17.59 -44.51 -11.76
CA ALA A 270 17.38 -45.95 -11.69
C ALA A 270 16.10 -46.29 -10.93
N LEU A 271 15.23 -47.09 -11.53
CA LEU A 271 14.14 -47.75 -10.81
C LEU A 271 14.67 -49.06 -10.20
N GLN A 272 14.30 -49.40 -8.96
CA GLN A 272 14.77 -50.59 -8.24
C GLN A 272 13.60 -51.50 -7.80
N SER A 273 13.81 -52.82 -7.82
CA SER A 273 12.84 -53.86 -7.44
C SER A 273 13.53 -55.15 -6.95
N GLY A 274 12.83 -56.02 -6.20
CA GLY A 274 13.40 -57.20 -5.53
C GLY A 274 13.17 -58.56 -6.24
N LEU A 275 13.94 -59.59 -5.83
CA LEU A 275 13.94 -60.95 -6.39
C LEU A 275 13.39 -62.03 -5.41
N SER A 276 12.67 -63.06 -5.90
CA SER A 276 11.81 -63.92 -5.06
C SER A 276 12.33 -65.33 -4.66
N THR A 277 12.20 -65.76 -3.39
CA THR A 277 12.67 -67.08 -2.83
C THR A 277 11.84 -67.56 -1.60
N LEU A 278 11.87 -68.84 -1.13
CA LEU A 278 10.96 -69.44 -0.09
C LEU A 278 11.66 -70.20 1.09
N HIS A 279 11.13 -70.14 2.33
CA HIS A 279 11.65 -70.82 3.56
C HIS A 279 10.55 -71.18 4.63
N ILE A 280 10.76 -72.09 5.60
CA ILE A 280 9.83 -72.41 6.74
C ILE A 280 10.50 -72.33 8.14
N THR A 281 9.80 -71.79 9.15
CA THR A 281 10.11 -71.89 10.59
C THR A 281 8.90 -72.33 11.44
N ALA A 282 9.13 -72.76 12.68
CA ALA A 282 8.07 -73.15 13.63
C ALA A 282 8.39 -72.77 15.09
N SER A 283 7.36 -72.54 15.91
CA SER A 283 7.51 -72.24 17.35
C SER A 283 6.27 -72.58 18.18
N ASN A 284 6.50 -73.01 19.43
CA ASN A 284 5.46 -73.03 20.46
C ASN A 284 5.20 -71.61 21.00
N PRO A 285 4.10 -71.37 21.75
CA PRO A 285 3.80 -70.05 22.31
C PRO A 285 4.78 -69.53 23.38
N ASP A 286 5.68 -70.36 23.91
CA ASP A 286 6.83 -69.92 24.72
C ASP A 286 8.07 -69.56 23.86
N GLY A 287 7.89 -69.47 22.54
CA GLY A 287 8.91 -69.07 21.56
C GLY A 287 9.94 -70.15 21.24
N LYS A 288 9.89 -71.30 21.92
CA LYS A 288 10.87 -72.38 21.76
C LYS A 288 10.29 -73.50 20.92
N ASP A 289 11.09 -74.03 20.01
CA ASP A 289 10.82 -75.32 19.40
C ASP A 289 11.26 -76.42 20.38
N THR A 290 10.29 -77.08 21.01
CA THR A 290 10.53 -78.19 21.96
C THR A 290 10.04 -79.53 21.42
N GLY A 291 9.70 -79.63 20.13
CA GLY A 291 9.11 -80.81 19.52
C GLY A 291 7.78 -81.29 20.12
N THR A 292 7.16 -80.53 21.03
CA THR A 292 6.02 -80.93 21.88
C THR A 292 5.05 -79.75 22.06
N ALA A 293 3.73 -79.98 22.06
CA ALA A 293 2.70 -78.94 21.99
C ALA A 293 1.48 -79.22 22.89
N ARG A 294 1.24 -78.37 23.89
CA ARG A 294 0.25 -78.65 24.95
C ARG A 294 -1.20 -78.59 24.39
N LEU A 295 -2.16 -79.23 25.08
CA LEU A 295 -3.57 -79.29 24.72
C LEU A 295 -4.13 -77.87 24.58
N GLY A 296 -4.73 -77.58 23.42
CA GLY A 296 -5.24 -76.25 23.09
C GLY A 296 -4.17 -75.16 22.91
N VAL A 297 -2.87 -75.50 22.95
CA VAL A 297 -1.74 -74.58 22.80
C VAL A 297 -1.19 -74.74 21.38
N PRO A 298 -1.47 -73.80 20.45
CA PRO A 298 -1.13 -73.99 19.04
C PRO A 298 0.36 -73.78 18.77
N VAL A 299 0.93 -74.61 17.90
CA VAL A 299 2.25 -74.40 17.30
C VAL A 299 2.07 -73.57 16.04
N ARG A 300 2.83 -72.48 15.92
CA ARG A 300 2.80 -71.61 14.75
C ARG A 300 3.92 -72.01 13.81
N LEU A 301 3.59 -72.16 12.52
CA LEU A 301 4.55 -72.31 11.43
C LEU A 301 4.40 -71.13 10.46
N THR A 302 5.52 -70.72 9.91
CA THR A 302 5.59 -69.59 8.96
C THR A 302 6.40 -70.02 7.75
N ALA A 303 5.86 -69.83 6.55
CA ALA A 303 6.56 -69.99 5.29
C ALA A 303 6.74 -68.61 4.62
N THR A 304 7.94 -68.03 4.63
CA THR A 304 8.17 -66.72 4.02
C THR A 304 8.63 -66.84 2.58
N VAL A 305 8.00 -66.05 1.69
CA VAL A 305 8.52 -65.79 0.33
C VAL A 305 9.06 -64.37 0.26
N ALA A 306 10.35 -64.21 -0.01
CA ALA A 306 10.94 -62.89 -0.27
C ALA A 306 10.41 -62.31 -1.59
N ASN A 307 10.26 -60.98 -1.67
CA ASN A 307 10.02 -60.16 -2.87
C ASN A 307 9.15 -60.80 -4.00
N SER A 308 8.00 -61.39 -3.68
CA SER A 308 7.09 -62.00 -4.67
C SER A 308 5.85 -61.15 -4.89
N GLN A 309 5.41 -61.03 -6.15
CA GLN A 309 4.06 -60.56 -6.51
C GLN A 309 3.05 -61.71 -6.66
N TYR A 310 3.50 -62.97 -6.57
CA TYR A 310 2.68 -64.16 -6.68
C TYR A 310 2.14 -64.53 -5.30
N GLY A 311 0.81 -64.60 -5.19
CA GLY A 311 0.11 -64.46 -3.91
C GLY A 311 -0.44 -65.74 -3.28
N SER A 312 0.16 -66.92 -3.46
CA SER A 312 -0.31 -68.12 -2.76
C SER A 312 0.77 -69.18 -2.52
N ILE A 313 0.84 -69.64 -1.28
CA ILE A 313 1.58 -70.76 -0.73
C ILE A 313 0.55 -71.78 -0.24
N SER A 314 0.83 -73.06 -0.42
CA SER A 314 -0.04 -74.17 -0.01
C SER A 314 0.73 -75.16 0.86
N TRP A 315 0.01 -75.79 1.80
CA TRP A 315 0.60 -76.66 2.82
C TRP A 315 -0.01 -78.06 2.85
N LYS A 316 0.65 -78.98 3.56
CA LYS A 316 0.19 -80.37 3.75
C LYS A 316 0.54 -80.87 5.17
N LEU A 317 -0.43 -81.47 5.87
CA LEU A 317 -0.28 -82.10 7.19
C LEU A 317 -0.28 -83.64 7.08
N GLN A 318 0.42 -84.30 8.01
CA GLN A 318 0.31 -85.73 8.25
C GLN A 318 0.37 -86.03 9.78
N GLY A 319 -0.79 -86.27 10.41
CA GLY A 319 -0.94 -86.57 11.85
C GLY A 319 -2.29 -86.07 12.43
N PRO A 320 -2.67 -86.45 13.66
CA PRO A 320 -3.87 -85.93 14.33
C PRO A 320 -3.71 -84.46 14.74
N GLY A 321 -4.81 -83.80 15.13
CA GLY A 321 -4.86 -82.35 15.33
C GLY A 321 -5.28 -81.61 14.05
N LYS A 322 -5.21 -80.27 14.05
CA LYS A 322 -5.64 -79.46 12.91
C LYS A 322 -4.52 -78.53 12.44
N LEU A 323 -4.01 -78.75 11.23
CA LEU A 323 -3.22 -77.73 10.53
C LEU A 323 -4.18 -76.83 9.78
N VAL A 324 -4.11 -75.53 10.06
CA VAL A 324 -4.85 -74.50 9.36
C VAL A 324 -3.84 -73.62 8.62
N PRO A 325 -3.66 -73.82 7.31
CA PRO A 325 -3.03 -72.83 6.44
C PRO A 325 -3.77 -71.50 6.61
N SER A 326 -3.04 -70.41 6.73
CA SER A 326 -3.56 -69.09 7.08
C SER A 326 -2.64 -67.97 6.58
N GLY A 327 -3.11 -66.73 6.67
CA GLY A 327 -2.52 -65.61 5.94
C GLY A 327 -3.03 -65.54 4.50
N ASP A 328 -3.06 -64.33 3.96
CA ASP A 328 -3.76 -64.02 2.69
C ASP A 328 -3.08 -64.63 1.47
N THR A 329 -1.79 -64.92 1.58
CA THR A 329 -1.03 -65.70 0.59
C THR A 329 -0.74 -67.12 1.08
N GLY A 330 -1.49 -67.61 2.07
CA GLY A 330 -1.26 -68.91 2.70
C GLY A 330 0.12 -69.05 3.33
N GLN A 331 0.75 -67.95 3.74
CA GLN A 331 2.15 -67.92 4.20
C GLN A 331 2.35 -68.37 5.66
N TYR A 332 1.29 -68.66 6.39
CA TYR A 332 1.35 -69.22 7.73
C TYR A 332 0.62 -70.56 7.78
N ALA A 333 0.96 -71.40 8.76
CA ALA A 333 0.10 -72.51 9.13
C ALA A 333 0.14 -72.67 10.64
N THR A 334 -1.03 -72.66 11.28
CA THR A 334 -1.12 -72.99 12.70
C THR A 334 -1.44 -74.48 12.82
N TYR A 335 -0.56 -75.25 13.48
CA TYR A 335 -0.88 -76.60 13.92
C TYR A 335 -1.42 -76.54 15.34
N THR A 336 -2.69 -76.85 15.52
CA THR A 336 -3.36 -76.85 16.82
C THR A 336 -3.62 -78.30 17.27
N PRO A 337 -2.97 -78.77 18.35
CA PRO A 337 -3.44 -79.92 19.11
C PRO A 337 -4.88 -79.71 19.57
N LEU A 338 -5.66 -80.78 19.74
CA LEU A 338 -7.04 -80.66 20.20
C LEU A 338 -7.11 -79.90 21.56
N SER A 339 -8.10 -79.03 21.73
CA SER A 339 -8.25 -78.18 22.92
C SER A 339 -8.86 -78.91 24.12
N SER A 340 -9.43 -80.09 23.89
CA SER A 340 -9.86 -81.05 24.90
C SER A 340 -9.89 -82.46 24.30
N GLY A 341 -9.57 -83.46 25.13
CA GLY A 341 -9.52 -84.87 24.72
C GLY A 341 -8.20 -85.34 24.10
N SER A 342 -7.74 -86.52 24.56
CA SER A 342 -6.68 -87.40 24.05
C SER A 342 -5.34 -86.81 23.58
N LEU A 343 -4.27 -87.19 24.29
CA LEU A 343 -2.86 -86.87 24.01
C LEU A 343 -2.28 -87.71 22.85
N SER A 344 -1.19 -87.26 22.19
CA SER A 344 -0.67 -87.84 20.92
C SER A 344 0.81 -87.53 20.64
N THR A 345 1.46 -88.30 19.74
CA THR A 345 2.87 -88.16 19.29
C THR A 345 3.06 -88.34 17.76
N GLY A 346 3.98 -87.61 17.12
CA GLY A 346 4.59 -87.95 15.81
C GLY A 346 4.14 -87.24 14.51
N VAL A 347 3.80 -85.94 14.51
CA VAL A 347 3.15 -85.22 13.38
C VAL A 347 4.12 -84.58 12.35
N LYS A 348 3.76 -84.43 11.05
CA LYS A 348 4.59 -83.80 9.96
C LYS A 348 3.88 -82.74 9.08
N ILE A 349 4.60 -81.73 8.55
CA ILE A 349 4.06 -80.53 7.85
C ILE A 349 4.96 -80.01 6.68
N THR A 350 4.42 -79.65 5.50
CA THR A 350 5.14 -79.18 4.27
C THR A 350 4.53 -77.90 3.65
N ALA A 351 5.29 -77.02 2.96
CA ALA A 351 4.80 -75.83 2.21
C ALA A 351 5.42 -75.63 0.81
N TYR A 352 4.71 -75.00 -0.14
CA TYR A 352 5.15 -74.72 -1.52
C TYR A 352 4.32 -73.61 -2.23
N MET A 353 4.85 -72.97 -3.29
CA MET A 353 4.12 -71.95 -4.07
C MET A 353 3.02 -72.53 -4.97
N SER A 354 1.78 -72.05 -4.87
CA SER A 354 0.62 -72.64 -5.56
C SER A 354 0.63 -72.41 -7.08
N SER A 355 0.99 -71.20 -7.52
CA SER A 355 1.07 -70.85 -8.96
C SER A 355 2.35 -71.33 -9.63
N TYR A 356 3.34 -71.77 -8.86
CA TYR A 356 4.61 -72.28 -9.36
C TYR A 356 5.21 -73.33 -8.41
N PRO A 357 4.71 -74.59 -8.42
CA PRO A 357 5.01 -75.60 -7.40
C PRO A 357 6.46 -76.07 -7.28
N ALA A 358 7.37 -75.63 -8.15
CA ALA A 358 8.79 -75.97 -8.11
C ALA A 358 9.56 -75.34 -6.92
N LEU A 359 8.91 -74.51 -6.09
CA LEU A 359 9.50 -73.79 -4.95
C LEU A 359 8.83 -74.27 -3.63
N ALA A 360 9.51 -75.08 -2.77
CA ALA A 360 8.92 -75.89 -1.65
C ALA A 360 9.87 -76.29 -0.44
N THR A 361 9.35 -76.64 0.78
CA THR A 361 10.11 -77.15 2.01
C THR A 361 9.25 -77.79 3.19
N THR A 362 9.78 -78.38 4.34
CA THR A 362 9.07 -79.32 5.35
C THR A 362 9.52 -79.39 6.89
N TYR A 363 8.69 -79.86 7.89
CA TYR A 363 8.81 -79.85 9.42
C TYR A 363 7.98 -80.94 10.29
N THR A 364 8.08 -81.10 11.67
CA THR A 364 7.39 -82.14 12.60
C THR A 364 7.15 -81.88 14.18
N LEU A 365 6.18 -82.52 14.97
CA LEU A 365 5.99 -82.47 16.52
C LEU A 365 4.90 -83.35 17.36
N ASP A 366 4.77 -83.24 18.74
CA ASP A 366 3.98 -84.06 19.81
C ASP A 366 3.01 -83.30 20.88
N VAL A 367 2.39 -83.87 22.00
CA VAL A 367 1.28 -83.23 22.91
C VAL A 367 1.06 -83.53 24.48
N THR A 368 0.61 -82.59 25.42
CA THR A 368 0.24 -82.73 26.94
C THR A 368 -0.70 -81.65 27.71
N ASN A 369 -0.99 -81.71 29.05
CA ASN A 369 -1.96 -80.88 29.91
C ASN A 369 -1.30 -79.89 30.97
N PRO A 370 -1.93 -78.77 31.48
CA PRO A 370 -1.21 -77.66 32.21
C PRO A 370 -1.54 -77.30 33.70
N ILE A 371 -0.60 -76.64 34.40
CA ILE A 371 -0.77 -75.88 35.68
C ILE A 371 -1.22 -74.43 35.37
N PRO A 372 -2.11 -73.80 36.17
CA PRO A 372 -2.54 -72.44 35.93
C PRO A 372 -1.54 -71.45 36.54
N ALA A 373 -1.26 -70.38 35.83
CA ALA A 373 -0.57 -69.22 36.38
C ALA A 373 -1.33 -67.96 35.98
N VAL A 374 -1.69 -67.13 36.98
CA VAL A 374 -2.08 -65.73 36.74
C VAL A 374 -0.79 -64.94 36.69
N VAL A 375 -0.40 -64.51 35.50
CA VAL A 375 0.85 -63.74 35.29
C VAL A 375 0.60 -62.26 35.60
N SER A 376 -0.61 -61.78 35.30
CA SER A 376 -1.09 -60.47 35.68
C SER A 376 -2.62 -60.47 35.74
N ALA A 377 -3.22 -59.67 36.61
CA ALA A 377 -4.53 -59.14 36.31
C ALA A 377 -4.38 -57.77 35.61
N SER A 378 -5.43 -57.37 34.90
CA SER A 378 -5.57 -56.04 34.35
C SER A 378 -6.95 -55.47 34.69
N PRO A 379 -7.06 -54.23 35.19
CA PRO A 379 -5.96 -53.28 35.43
C PRO A 379 -5.08 -53.66 36.64
N ALA A 380 -3.77 -53.42 36.53
CA ALA A 380 -2.75 -53.79 37.54
C ALA A 380 -2.75 -52.91 38.81
N HIS A 381 -3.49 -51.81 38.75
CA HIS A 381 -3.95 -51.09 39.91
C HIS A 381 -5.47 -50.99 39.85
N LEU A 382 -6.13 -51.29 40.97
CA LEU A 382 -7.56 -51.03 41.13
C LEU A 382 -7.74 -49.62 41.69
N LEU A 383 -8.71 -48.90 41.15
CA LEU A 383 -9.09 -47.58 41.61
C LEU A 383 -9.96 -47.69 42.87
N SER A 384 -9.80 -46.76 43.81
CA SER A 384 -10.70 -46.66 44.96
C SER A 384 -12.11 -46.26 44.52
N GLY A 385 -13.14 -46.81 45.18
CA GLY A 385 -14.53 -46.34 45.07
C GLY A 385 -15.43 -47.03 44.05
N GLY A 386 -15.14 -48.28 43.66
CA GLY A 386 -15.97 -49.00 42.70
C GLY A 386 -15.69 -50.50 42.61
N THR A 387 -16.56 -51.22 41.89
CA THR A 387 -16.32 -52.63 41.54
C THR A 387 -15.72 -52.71 40.16
N GLN A 388 -14.55 -53.33 40.05
CA GLN A 388 -13.78 -53.41 38.81
C GLN A 388 -13.76 -54.83 38.28
N GLN A 389 -14.01 -54.99 36.98
CA GLN A 389 -13.76 -56.25 36.31
C GLN A 389 -12.26 -56.36 36.06
N ILE A 390 -11.63 -57.37 36.63
CA ILE A 390 -10.26 -57.72 36.30
C ILE A 390 -10.26 -58.84 35.27
N THR A 391 -9.42 -58.68 34.25
CA THR A 391 -9.09 -59.76 33.32
C THR A 391 -7.82 -60.42 33.82
N LEU A 392 -7.93 -61.69 34.22
CA LEU A 392 -6.80 -62.51 34.60
C LEU A 392 -6.12 -62.97 33.31
N ALA A 393 -4.97 -62.36 33.01
CA ALA A 393 -4.10 -62.79 31.93
C ALA A 393 -3.08 -63.80 32.49
N GLY A 394 -2.97 -64.93 31.81
CA GLY A 394 -2.19 -66.03 32.35
C GLY A 394 -2.07 -67.17 31.37
N SER A 395 -1.90 -68.37 31.89
CA SER A 395 -1.83 -69.58 31.08
C SER A 395 -2.31 -70.79 31.85
N GLY A 396 -2.75 -71.81 31.11
CA GLY A 396 -3.15 -73.10 31.66
C GLY A 396 -4.56 -73.15 32.20
N PHE A 397 -5.36 -72.07 32.17
CA PHE A 397 -6.75 -72.12 32.60
C PHE A 397 -7.51 -73.24 31.87
N VAL A 398 -8.43 -73.91 32.56
CA VAL A 398 -9.28 -74.96 31.97
C VAL A 398 -10.69 -74.85 32.56
N PRO A 399 -11.73 -75.43 31.92
CA PRO A 399 -13.05 -75.51 32.53
C PRO A 399 -12.97 -76.11 33.96
N GLY A 400 -13.30 -75.30 34.97
CA GLY A 400 -13.17 -75.64 36.39
C GLY A 400 -12.13 -74.85 37.20
N THR A 401 -11.37 -73.92 36.59
CA THR A 401 -10.49 -73.01 37.35
C THR A 401 -11.30 -72.04 38.25
N ILE A 402 -10.77 -71.69 39.44
CA ILE A 402 -11.38 -70.76 40.41
C ILE A 402 -10.35 -69.77 40.98
N VAL A 403 -10.81 -68.67 41.60
CA VAL A 403 -9.99 -67.74 42.40
C VAL A 403 -10.55 -67.57 43.83
N LEU A 404 -9.67 -67.34 44.79
CA LEU A 404 -9.98 -67.09 46.21
C LEU A 404 -9.59 -65.65 46.60
N PHE A 405 -10.43 -64.95 47.37
CA PHE A 405 -10.14 -63.63 47.96
C PHE A 405 -10.65 -63.59 49.41
N ASN A 406 -9.80 -63.24 50.37
CA ASN A 406 -10.09 -63.32 51.82
C ASN A 406 -10.73 -64.67 52.26
N GLY A 407 -10.31 -65.77 51.62
CA GLY A 407 -10.84 -67.12 51.88
C GLY A 407 -12.17 -67.46 51.19
N ALA A 408 -12.89 -66.49 50.65
CA ALA A 408 -14.10 -66.71 49.87
C ALA A 408 -13.78 -67.02 48.40
N SER A 409 -14.51 -67.97 47.80
CA SER A 409 -14.37 -68.26 46.36
C SER A 409 -15.05 -67.19 45.52
N LEU A 410 -14.27 -66.45 44.74
CA LEU A 410 -14.78 -65.62 43.67
C LEU A 410 -14.85 -66.47 42.39
N PRO A 411 -16.05 -66.75 41.86
CA PRO A 411 -16.16 -67.50 40.62
C PRO A 411 -15.55 -66.69 39.48
N ILE A 412 -14.76 -67.35 38.64
CA ILE A 412 -14.26 -66.77 37.41
C ILE A 412 -15.11 -67.28 36.25
N SER A 413 -15.33 -66.43 35.25
CA SER A 413 -15.77 -66.90 33.94
C SER A 413 -14.54 -67.42 33.21
N TYR A 414 -14.46 -68.74 32.97
CA TYR A 414 -13.47 -69.30 32.06
C TYR A 414 -13.75 -68.76 30.66
N VAL A 415 -12.76 -68.09 30.05
CA VAL A 415 -12.89 -67.52 28.70
C VAL A 415 -12.04 -68.34 27.72
N THR A 416 -10.75 -68.52 28.02
CA THR A 416 -9.82 -69.35 27.24
C THR A 416 -8.73 -69.94 28.13
N TYR A 417 -7.89 -70.81 27.56
CA TYR A 417 -6.67 -71.33 28.18
C TYR A 417 -5.74 -70.24 28.79
N ASN A 418 -5.79 -69.01 28.28
CA ASN A 418 -4.94 -67.90 28.71
C ASN A 418 -5.70 -66.78 29.45
N ALA A 419 -7.03 -66.86 29.54
CA ALA A 419 -7.83 -65.78 30.07
C ALA A 419 -9.04 -66.27 30.87
N ALA A 420 -9.23 -65.65 32.03
CA ALA A 420 -10.48 -65.69 32.78
C ALA A 420 -10.84 -64.27 33.24
N THR A 421 -12.11 -64.02 33.51
CA THR A 421 -12.56 -62.73 34.06
C THR A 421 -13.26 -62.92 35.40
N MET A 422 -13.08 -61.94 36.28
CA MET A 422 -13.76 -61.86 37.57
C MET A 422 -13.98 -60.40 37.96
N LYS A 423 -14.83 -60.15 38.97
CA LYS A 423 -15.11 -58.80 39.46
C LYS A 423 -14.61 -58.67 40.90
N VAL A 424 -13.88 -57.60 41.19
CA VAL A 424 -13.32 -57.27 42.51
C VAL A 424 -13.95 -55.97 43.01
N PRO A 425 -14.70 -55.99 44.12
CA PRO A 425 -15.23 -54.78 44.76
C PRO A 425 -14.13 -54.07 45.58
N VAL A 426 -13.97 -52.76 45.40
CA VAL A 426 -12.94 -51.94 46.07
C VAL A 426 -13.57 -50.69 46.71
N SER A 427 -13.35 -50.50 48.02
CA SER A 427 -13.90 -49.36 48.78
C SER A 427 -13.37 -48.01 48.30
N SER A 428 -14.14 -46.93 48.49
CA SER A 428 -13.71 -45.53 48.27
C SER A 428 -12.62 -45.06 49.24
N THR A 429 -12.41 -45.81 50.32
CA THR A 429 -11.36 -45.59 51.33
C THR A 429 -10.26 -46.66 51.30
N ALA A 430 -10.27 -47.58 50.33
CA ALA A 430 -9.25 -48.64 50.24
C ALA A 430 -7.88 -48.08 49.86
N THR A 431 -6.83 -48.63 50.47
CA THR A 431 -5.42 -48.34 50.18
C THR A 431 -4.59 -49.62 50.35
N GLY A 432 -3.39 -49.70 49.76
CA GLY A 432 -2.51 -50.86 49.88
C GLY A 432 -2.76 -51.94 48.83
N THR A 433 -2.70 -53.22 49.22
CA THR A 433 -2.84 -54.39 48.32
C THR A 433 -3.96 -55.34 48.75
N LEU A 434 -4.49 -56.08 47.79
CA LEU A 434 -5.51 -57.12 47.92
C LEU A 434 -4.93 -58.46 47.43
N ASP A 435 -5.01 -59.53 48.23
CA ASP A 435 -4.34 -60.81 47.92
C ASP A 435 -5.32 -61.87 47.40
N LEU A 436 -5.02 -62.50 46.26
CA LEU A 436 -5.88 -63.47 45.56
C LEU A 436 -5.10 -64.73 45.09
N GLN A 437 -5.76 -65.90 44.91
CA GLN A 437 -5.07 -67.16 44.52
C GLN A 437 -5.86 -68.04 43.53
N VAL A 438 -5.20 -68.70 42.56
CA VAL A 438 -5.81 -69.47 41.43
C VAL A 438 -5.54 -71.01 41.47
N ARG A 439 -6.40 -71.86 40.88
CA ARG A 439 -6.20 -73.36 40.86
C ARG A 439 -6.94 -74.17 39.76
N ASN A 440 -6.31 -75.25 39.25
CA ASN A 440 -6.81 -76.22 38.23
C ASN A 440 -6.91 -77.70 38.72
N PRO A 441 -7.58 -78.59 37.95
CA PRO A 441 -7.54 -80.06 38.08
C PRO A 441 -6.31 -80.79 37.46
N THR A 442 -6.15 -82.07 37.78
CA THR A 442 -5.10 -83.03 37.33
C THR A 442 -5.61 -84.01 36.24
N PRO A 443 -4.77 -84.81 35.54
CA PRO A 443 -3.29 -84.88 35.56
C PRO A 443 -2.64 -83.69 34.84
N GLY A 444 -1.48 -83.26 35.32
CA GLY A 444 -0.71 -82.13 34.77
C GLY A 444 -0.97 -80.78 35.45
N GLY A 445 -2.16 -80.51 35.98
CA GLY A 445 -2.50 -79.26 36.68
C GLY A 445 -2.45 -79.30 38.22
N GLY A 446 -2.77 -78.18 38.88
CA GLY A 446 -2.74 -78.03 40.34
C GLY A 446 -3.06 -76.60 40.82
N THR A 447 -2.73 -76.27 42.07
CA THR A 447 -2.79 -74.88 42.59
C THR A 447 -1.74 -74.03 41.90
N GLY A 448 -2.16 -72.87 41.39
CA GLY A 448 -1.28 -71.87 40.80
C GLY A 448 -0.74 -70.89 41.83
N ASN A 449 -0.25 -69.75 41.36
CA ASN A 449 0.31 -68.72 42.22
C ASN A 449 -0.77 -67.91 42.96
N THR A 450 -0.38 -67.35 44.11
CA THR A 450 -1.03 -66.15 44.66
C THR A 450 -0.61 -64.95 43.80
N PHE A 451 -1.51 -64.00 43.60
CA PHE A 451 -1.29 -62.73 42.94
C PHE A 451 -1.93 -61.61 43.78
N THR A 452 -1.36 -60.41 43.74
CA THR A 452 -1.80 -59.28 44.55
C THR A 452 -2.21 -58.13 43.66
N GLU A 453 -3.41 -57.60 43.85
CA GLU A 453 -3.89 -56.41 43.14
C GLU A 453 -3.77 -55.19 44.05
N SER A 454 -3.00 -54.20 43.61
CA SER A 454 -2.76 -53.00 44.40
C SER A 454 -3.87 -51.96 44.17
N VAL A 455 -4.30 -51.27 45.23
CA VAL A 455 -5.20 -50.13 45.11
C VAL A 455 -4.34 -48.89 44.86
N ALA A 456 -4.53 -48.22 43.73
CA ALA A 456 -3.74 -47.04 43.39
C ALA A 456 -3.93 -45.94 44.45
N PRO A 457 -2.85 -45.31 44.96
CA PRO A 457 -2.97 -44.24 45.92
C PRO A 457 -3.63 -43.03 45.28
N SER A 458 -4.84 -42.69 45.76
CA SER A 458 -5.58 -41.53 45.27
C SER A 458 -4.78 -40.24 45.53
N SER A 459 -4.46 -39.51 44.48
CA SER A 459 -3.66 -38.28 44.54
C SER A 459 -4.12 -37.27 43.50
N ILE A 460 -3.90 -35.99 43.78
CA ILE A 460 -4.06 -34.91 42.81
C ILE A 460 -2.67 -34.32 42.56
N THR A 461 -2.36 -34.05 41.31
CA THR A 461 -1.24 -33.18 40.92
C THR A 461 -1.78 -31.96 40.19
N LEU A 462 -1.18 -30.80 40.45
CA LEU A 462 -1.57 -29.52 39.84
C LEU A 462 -0.40 -28.96 39.05
N THR A 463 -0.67 -28.56 37.80
CA THR A 463 0.21 -27.68 37.02
C THR A 463 -0.55 -26.41 36.67
N ALA A 464 0.17 -25.29 36.63
CA ALA A 464 -0.31 -24.02 36.13
C ALA A 464 0.34 -23.77 34.76
N THR A 465 -0.40 -23.22 33.80
CA THR A 465 0.15 -22.76 32.52
C THR A 465 -0.39 -21.37 32.16
N ASP A 466 0.50 -20.50 31.72
CA ASP A 466 0.14 -19.24 31.04
C ASP A 466 -0.22 -19.47 29.55
N ALA A 467 -0.46 -18.37 28.83
CA ALA A 467 -0.73 -18.39 27.39
C ALA A 467 0.43 -18.94 26.55
N ASN A 468 1.66 -18.97 27.10
CA ASN A 468 2.86 -19.50 26.45
C ASN A 468 3.14 -20.97 26.84
N GLY A 469 2.27 -21.61 27.64
CA GLY A 469 2.43 -22.98 28.08
C GLY A 469 3.47 -23.19 29.19
N THR A 470 3.94 -22.13 29.86
CA THR A 470 5.01 -22.19 30.86
C THR A 470 4.44 -22.33 32.28
N ASN A 471 5.11 -23.11 33.13
CA ASN A 471 4.76 -23.26 34.54
C ASN A 471 5.28 -22.05 35.34
N THR A 472 4.44 -21.04 35.51
CA THR A 472 4.89 -19.67 35.84
C THR A 472 5.32 -19.44 37.28
N GLY A 473 4.67 -20.07 38.27
CA GLY A 473 4.80 -19.71 39.69
C GLY A 473 4.29 -18.29 40.05
N THR A 474 3.84 -17.53 39.07
CA THR A 474 3.31 -16.16 39.20
C THR A 474 2.10 -15.95 38.29
N ALA A 475 1.31 -14.91 38.55
CA ALA A 475 0.28 -14.44 37.64
C ALA A 475 0.36 -12.92 37.49
N GLU A 476 0.52 -12.42 36.27
CA GLU A 476 0.50 -10.99 35.99
C GLU A 476 -0.93 -10.44 36.11
N LEU A 477 -1.09 -9.20 36.55
CA LEU A 477 -2.41 -8.55 36.65
C LEU A 477 -3.22 -8.66 35.37
N ARG A 478 -4.52 -8.90 35.51
CA ARG A 478 -5.50 -9.08 34.40
C ARG A 478 -5.26 -10.29 33.48
N THR A 479 -4.20 -11.07 33.67
CA THR A 479 -3.96 -12.30 32.90
C THR A 479 -4.75 -13.51 33.44
N LYS A 480 -4.77 -14.58 32.65
CA LYS A 480 -5.37 -15.87 33.03
C LYS A 480 -4.29 -16.93 33.11
N VAL A 481 -4.38 -17.77 34.14
CA VAL A 481 -3.54 -18.95 34.33
C VAL A 481 -4.43 -20.17 34.36
N THR A 482 -4.18 -21.13 33.47
CA THR A 482 -4.95 -22.37 33.39
C THR A 482 -4.38 -23.37 34.38
N MET A 483 -5.21 -23.85 35.31
CA MET A 483 -4.84 -24.91 36.23
C MET A 483 -5.31 -26.25 35.69
N VAL A 484 -4.38 -27.19 35.54
CA VAL A 484 -4.69 -28.56 35.15
C VAL A 484 -4.59 -29.44 36.39
N SER A 485 -5.70 -30.05 36.79
CA SER A 485 -5.73 -31.09 37.81
C SER A 485 -5.65 -32.46 37.16
N ASN A 486 -4.62 -33.23 37.50
CA ASN A 486 -4.57 -34.65 37.16
C ASN A 486 -4.84 -35.49 38.42
N VAL A 487 -5.98 -36.17 38.44
CA VAL A 487 -6.38 -37.11 39.50
C VAL A 487 -5.91 -38.50 39.13
N ASN A 488 -5.08 -39.11 39.98
CA ASN A 488 -4.65 -40.49 39.82
C ASN A 488 -5.20 -41.35 40.95
N GLY A 489 -5.56 -42.60 40.64
CA GLY A 489 -5.87 -43.63 41.64
C GLY A 489 -7.29 -43.65 42.22
N SER A 490 -8.24 -42.91 41.66
CA SER A 490 -9.67 -43.05 41.99
C SER A 490 -10.51 -43.11 40.71
N ALA A 491 -11.62 -43.85 40.73
CA ALA A 491 -12.57 -43.92 39.62
C ALA A 491 -13.53 -42.72 39.57
N GLN A 492 -13.38 -41.78 40.50
CA GLN A 492 -14.21 -40.58 40.65
C GLN A 492 -13.29 -39.36 40.59
N GLU A 493 -13.00 -38.90 39.37
CA GLU A 493 -11.94 -37.91 39.06
C GLU A 493 -12.36 -36.44 39.28
N THR A 494 -13.64 -36.17 39.54
CA THR A 494 -14.13 -34.80 39.72
C THR A 494 -13.46 -34.12 40.91
N VAL A 495 -12.76 -33.01 40.66
CA VAL A 495 -12.25 -32.12 41.72
C VAL A 495 -13.16 -30.91 41.90
N THR A 496 -13.21 -30.39 43.13
CA THR A 496 -13.73 -29.05 43.41
C THR A 496 -12.57 -28.08 43.54
N TRP A 497 -12.65 -26.97 42.78
CA TRP A 497 -11.66 -25.91 42.82
C TRP A 497 -12.02 -24.86 43.87
N SER A 498 -10.98 -24.37 44.55
CA SER A 498 -11.06 -23.24 45.47
C SER A 498 -9.82 -22.38 45.34
N VAL A 499 -9.95 -21.08 45.61
CA VAL A 499 -8.84 -20.13 45.62
C VAL A 499 -8.82 -19.40 46.97
N SER A 500 -7.63 -19.29 47.55
CA SER A 500 -7.36 -18.51 48.76
C SER A 500 -6.29 -17.47 48.43
N GLY A 501 -6.69 -16.19 48.44
CA GLY A 501 -5.90 -15.08 47.89
C GLY A 501 -6.77 -14.20 47.00
N ALA A 502 -6.16 -13.25 46.28
CA ALA A 502 -6.86 -12.37 45.35
C ALA A 502 -7.13 -13.04 43.99
N GLY A 503 -8.09 -12.52 43.23
CA GLY A 503 -8.54 -13.08 41.94
C GLY A 503 -9.69 -14.07 42.10
N SER A 504 -9.95 -14.85 41.06
CA SER A 504 -11.01 -15.87 41.05
C SER A 504 -10.58 -17.12 40.30
N ILE A 505 -11.22 -18.26 40.55
CA ILE A 505 -11.03 -19.50 39.79
C ILE A 505 -12.36 -20.05 39.30
N SER A 506 -12.43 -20.49 38.06
CA SER A 506 -13.62 -21.14 37.50
C SER A 506 -13.77 -22.59 38.00
N SER A 507 -14.97 -23.16 37.84
CA SER A 507 -15.19 -24.60 38.02
C SER A 507 -14.38 -25.48 37.05
N SER A 508 -13.85 -24.90 35.97
CA SER A 508 -12.94 -25.54 35.01
C SER A 508 -11.45 -25.34 35.30
N GLY A 509 -11.09 -24.73 36.43
CA GLY A 509 -9.68 -24.54 36.84
C GLY A 509 -8.98 -23.32 36.22
N VAL A 510 -9.68 -22.40 35.56
CA VAL A 510 -9.05 -21.18 35.03
C VAL A 510 -8.99 -20.13 36.12
N TYR A 511 -7.79 -19.81 36.60
CA TYR A 511 -7.54 -18.69 37.49
C TYR A 511 -7.46 -17.37 36.69
N THR A 512 -8.11 -16.33 37.19
CA THR A 512 -8.04 -14.97 36.64
C THR A 512 -7.43 -14.04 37.69
N ALA A 513 -6.30 -13.43 37.37
CA ALA A 513 -5.62 -12.48 38.24
C ALA A 513 -6.46 -11.20 38.42
N PRO A 514 -6.39 -10.53 39.60
CA PRO A 514 -7.11 -9.29 39.84
C PRO A 514 -6.65 -8.16 38.90
N ALA A 515 -7.47 -7.12 38.80
CA ALA A 515 -7.18 -5.94 37.96
C ALA A 515 -6.16 -4.95 38.60
N THR A 516 -5.86 -5.12 39.88
CA THR A 516 -4.96 -4.30 40.70
C THR A 516 -4.12 -5.19 41.62
N LEU A 517 -2.91 -4.73 41.99
CA LEU A 517 -1.99 -5.50 42.82
C LEU A 517 -2.53 -5.61 44.28
N PRO A 518 -2.77 -6.82 44.81
CA PRO A 518 -3.27 -6.99 46.16
C PRO A 518 -2.17 -6.81 47.21
N THR A 519 -2.55 -6.40 48.42
CA THR A 519 -1.62 -6.27 49.57
C THR A 519 -1.03 -7.61 49.98
N ASN A 520 -1.82 -8.70 49.93
CA ASN A 520 -1.31 -10.07 49.98
C ASN A 520 -1.28 -10.65 48.57
N ARG A 521 -0.07 -10.86 48.05
CA ARG A 521 0.21 -11.35 46.69
C ARG A 521 0.13 -12.86 46.56
N ALA A 522 0.21 -13.59 47.68
CA ALA A 522 0.20 -15.04 47.69
C ALA A 522 -1.21 -15.55 47.36
N VAL A 523 -1.32 -16.36 46.32
CA VAL A 523 -2.56 -17.05 45.94
C VAL A 523 -2.31 -18.55 46.00
N THR A 524 -3.14 -19.24 46.77
CA THR A 524 -3.13 -20.71 46.87
C THR A 524 -4.41 -21.23 46.22
N ILE A 525 -4.23 -21.89 45.08
CA ILE A 525 -5.31 -22.61 44.40
C ILE A 525 -5.30 -24.04 44.94
N THR A 526 -6.46 -24.54 45.36
CA THR A 526 -6.60 -25.91 45.88
C THR A 526 -7.66 -26.66 45.12
N ALA A 527 -7.28 -27.83 44.59
CA ALA A 527 -8.21 -28.84 44.08
C ALA A 527 -8.40 -29.91 45.17
N VAL A 528 -9.66 -30.23 45.48
CA VAL A 528 -10.04 -31.28 46.44
C VAL A 528 -10.81 -32.35 45.69
N LEU A 529 -10.52 -33.62 45.94
CA LEU A 529 -11.23 -34.72 45.28
C LEU A 529 -12.66 -34.82 45.84
N ALA A 530 -13.68 -34.73 44.97
CA ALA A 530 -15.07 -34.68 45.42
C ALA A 530 -15.53 -35.98 46.13
N SER A 531 -14.92 -37.11 45.79
CA SER A 531 -15.19 -38.43 46.38
C SER A 531 -14.49 -38.68 47.72
N ASN A 532 -13.39 -37.97 48.01
CA ASN A 532 -12.63 -38.11 49.23
C ASN A 532 -11.89 -36.80 49.56
N SER A 533 -12.48 -35.99 50.43
CA SER A 533 -11.98 -34.66 50.80
C SER A 533 -10.64 -34.63 51.54
N THR A 534 -10.11 -35.80 51.94
CA THR A 534 -8.73 -35.90 52.46
C THR A 534 -7.67 -35.79 51.36
N ILE A 535 -8.04 -36.12 50.11
CA ILE A 535 -7.16 -36.03 48.95
C ILE A 535 -7.31 -34.63 48.34
N LYS A 536 -6.26 -33.82 48.50
CA LYS A 536 -6.20 -32.44 48.01
C LYS A 536 -4.79 -32.11 47.54
N ALA A 537 -4.69 -31.24 46.55
CA ALA A 537 -3.43 -30.64 46.14
C ALA A 537 -3.61 -29.13 46.06
N SER A 538 -2.55 -28.41 46.43
CA SER A 538 -2.50 -26.95 46.42
C SER A 538 -1.33 -26.49 45.57
N TYR A 539 -1.57 -25.52 44.70
CA TYR A 539 -0.56 -24.83 43.91
C TYR A 539 -0.52 -23.37 44.37
N ARG A 540 0.69 -22.87 44.66
CA ARG A 540 0.91 -21.49 45.11
C ARG A 540 1.52 -20.68 43.97
N LEU A 541 0.92 -19.53 43.66
CA LEU A 541 1.47 -18.51 42.79
C LEU A 541 1.51 -17.16 43.50
N ASP A 542 2.37 -16.24 43.06
CA ASP A 542 2.34 -14.85 43.49
C ASP A 542 1.77 -13.94 42.38
N VAL A 543 0.83 -13.05 42.74
CA VAL A 543 0.35 -12.01 41.82
C VAL A 543 1.41 -10.91 41.69
N ILE A 544 1.79 -10.60 40.46
CA ILE A 544 2.86 -9.65 40.13
C ILE A 544 2.36 -8.58 39.15
N ASN A 545 3.07 -7.46 39.07
CA ASN A 545 2.85 -6.50 37.99
C ASN A 545 3.38 -7.08 36.67
N PRO A 546 2.67 -6.89 35.54
CA PRO A 546 3.23 -7.18 34.22
C PRO A 546 4.41 -6.26 33.89
N VAL A 547 5.23 -6.64 32.91
CA VAL A 547 6.17 -5.70 32.27
C VAL A 547 5.35 -4.74 31.40
N ALA A 548 5.58 -3.42 31.53
CA ALA A 548 4.97 -2.44 30.65
C ALA A 548 5.61 -2.47 29.26
N VAL A 549 4.83 -2.25 28.21
CA VAL A 549 5.29 -2.08 26.83
C VAL A 549 4.67 -0.81 26.27
N ILE A 550 5.51 0.05 25.67
CA ILE A 550 5.06 1.20 24.87
C ILE A 550 5.08 0.76 23.41
N GLU A 551 3.96 0.92 22.73
CA GLU A 551 3.76 0.54 21.32
C GLU A 551 3.61 1.78 20.42
N GLY A 552 3.18 2.92 20.98
CA GLY A 552 3.12 4.20 20.28
C GLY A 552 2.93 5.40 21.21
N SER A 553 2.99 6.60 20.61
CA SER A 553 2.78 7.90 21.26
C SER A 553 1.82 8.77 20.45
N ASN A 554 1.11 9.67 21.12
CA ASN A 554 0.30 10.71 20.47
C ASN A 554 0.10 11.92 21.42
N PRO A 555 0.37 13.17 20.98
CA PRO A 555 1.08 13.52 19.74
C PRO A 555 2.55 13.04 19.78
N SER A 556 3.21 13.01 18.62
CA SER A 556 4.67 12.93 18.55
C SER A 556 5.31 14.22 19.07
N LEU A 557 6.57 14.17 19.50
CA LEU A 557 7.20 15.33 20.12
C LEU A 557 7.35 16.54 19.18
N THR A 558 6.84 17.67 19.67
CA THR A 558 7.20 19.01 19.20
C THR A 558 8.67 19.34 19.55
N PRO A 559 9.28 20.35 18.90
CA PRO A 559 10.69 20.70 19.03
C PRO A 559 11.14 21.08 20.44
N ALA A 560 12.46 21.10 20.59
CA ALA A 560 13.23 21.54 21.75
C ALA A 560 12.66 22.77 22.48
N GLY A 561 12.47 22.65 23.81
CA GLY A 561 12.17 23.76 24.72
C GLY A 561 10.78 23.77 25.36
N LYS A 562 9.87 22.85 24.99
CA LYS A 562 8.50 22.77 25.56
C LYS A 562 8.27 21.50 26.39
N SER A 563 7.25 21.53 27.24
CA SER A 563 6.68 20.36 27.90
C SER A 563 5.38 19.98 27.22
N THR A 564 5.29 18.72 26.79
CA THR A 564 4.15 18.19 26.04
C THR A 564 3.56 17.00 26.78
N ALA A 565 2.24 17.01 26.98
CA ALA A 565 1.49 15.88 27.52
C ALA A 565 1.32 14.80 26.45
N ILE A 566 2.18 13.78 26.45
CA ILE A 566 2.13 12.69 25.47
C ILE A 566 1.30 11.54 26.02
N THR A 567 0.33 11.06 25.24
CA THR A 567 -0.38 9.82 25.51
C THR A 567 0.43 8.66 24.93
N PHE A 568 1.04 7.84 25.79
CA PHE A 568 1.72 6.60 25.40
C PHE A 568 0.72 5.44 25.44
N THR A 569 0.56 4.77 24.30
CA THR A 569 -0.28 3.60 24.13
C THR A 569 0.57 2.32 24.16
N GLY A 570 -0.04 1.21 24.59
CA GLY A 570 0.63 -0.08 24.64
C GLY A 570 -0.06 -1.04 25.60
N THR A 571 0.72 -1.83 26.34
CA THR A 571 0.18 -2.89 27.20
C THR A 571 0.90 -2.98 28.55
N GLY A 572 0.22 -3.59 29.54
CA GLY A 572 0.81 -3.87 30.85
C GLY A 572 0.95 -2.66 31.78
N PHE A 573 0.29 -1.52 31.53
CA PHE A 573 0.36 -0.40 32.46
C PHE A 573 -0.43 -0.67 33.75
N VAL A 574 0.09 -0.19 34.88
CA VAL A 574 -0.55 -0.21 36.21
C VAL A 574 -0.68 1.21 36.79
N PRO A 575 -1.53 1.47 37.80
CA PRO A 575 -1.72 2.81 38.36
C PRO A 575 -0.46 3.52 38.89
N SER A 576 0.62 2.76 39.13
CA SER A 576 1.94 3.23 39.57
C SER A 576 3.02 3.11 38.49
N THR A 577 2.63 3.02 37.21
CA THR A 577 3.56 3.13 36.07
C THR A 577 4.23 4.51 36.11
N VAL A 578 5.54 4.54 35.92
CA VAL A 578 6.28 5.80 35.71
C VAL A 578 6.93 5.75 34.34
N VAL A 579 6.65 6.73 33.48
CA VAL A 579 7.40 6.96 32.25
C VAL A 579 8.73 7.61 32.61
N LEU A 580 9.80 7.19 31.95
CA LEU A 580 11.12 7.79 32.04
C LEU A 580 11.57 8.27 30.67
N VAL A 581 12.06 9.49 30.63
CA VAL A 581 12.65 10.17 29.48
C VAL A 581 14.16 10.21 29.71
N ASN A 582 14.96 9.59 28.84
CA ASN A 582 16.40 9.46 29.02
C ASN A 582 16.79 8.94 30.43
N ASN A 583 16.08 7.90 30.89
CA ASN A 583 16.16 7.30 32.23
C ASN A 583 15.77 8.21 33.42
N THR A 584 15.26 9.42 33.17
CA THR A 584 14.74 10.34 34.20
C THR A 584 13.23 10.22 34.32
N PRO A 585 12.64 9.92 35.50
CA PRO A 585 11.20 9.79 35.66
C PRO A 585 10.49 11.14 35.47
N VAL A 586 9.40 11.15 34.71
CA VAL A 586 8.57 12.34 34.44
C VAL A 586 7.17 12.21 35.06
N PRO A 587 6.43 13.32 35.30
CA PRO A 587 5.06 13.27 35.77
C PRO A 587 4.21 12.37 34.86
N THR A 588 3.68 11.28 35.41
CA THR A 588 2.95 10.25 34.67
C THR A 588 1.58 10.07 35.29
N THR A 589 0.53 10.22 34.47
CA THR A 589 -0.87 9.98 34.82
C THR A 589 -1.34 8.69 34.16
N TYR A 590 -1.60 7.65 34.95
CA TYR A 590 -2.23 6.43 34.45
C TYR A 590 -3.69 6.69 34.05
N GLN A 591 -4.05 6.32 32.82
CA GLN A 591 -5.45 6.33 32.36
C GLN A 591 -6.05 4.92 32.41
N SER A 592 -5.36 3.94 31.81
CA SER A 592 -5.84 2.57 31.68
C SER A 592 -4.67 1.58 31.57
N ALA A 593 -4.96 0.29 31.56
CA ALA A 593 -3.93 -0.75 31.38
C ALA A 593 -3.23 -0.72 30.00
N THR A 594 -3.71 0.15 29.09
CA THR A 594 -3.19 0.35 27.73
C THR A 594 -2.91 1.82 27.38
N SER A 595 -3.07 2.74 28.33
CA SER A 595 -2.77 4.17 28.14
C SER A 595 -2.22 4.84 29.41
N VAL A 596 -1.12 5.56 29.26
CA VAL A 596 -0.60 6.50 30.26
C VAL A 596 -0.30 7.84 29.58
N VAL A 597 -0.53 8.96 30.27
CA VAL A 597 -0.10 10.28 29.82
C VAL A 597 1.14 10.68 30.60
N ALA A 598 2.16 11.21 29.93
CA ALA A 598 3.35 11.73 30.59
C ALA A 598 3.73 13.12 30.09
N GLU A 599 4.12 13.99 31.03
CA GLU A 599 4.64 15.33 30.73
C GLU A 599 6.11 15.24 30.31
N VAL A 600 6.36 15.28 29.01
CA VAL A 600 7.71 15.19 28.46
C VAL A 600 8.23 16.58 28.14
N THR A 601 9.19 17.05 28.93
CA THR A 601 9.92 18.30 28.67
C THR A 601 11.16 18.04 27.82
N VAL A 602 11.25 18.68 26.66
CA VAL A 602 12.42 18.63 25.77
C VAL A 602 13.35 19.81 26.10
N ALA A 603 14.64 19.57 26.29
CA ALA A 603 15.59 20.67 26.52
C ALA A 603 15.73 21.54 25.26
N ALA A 604 15.92 22.86 25.41
CA ALA A 604 15.92 23.83 24.31
C ALA A 604 17.07 23.68 23.28
N ASN A 605 18.03 22.79 23.55
CA ASN A 605 19.17 22.47 22.71
C ASN A 605 19.24 20.98 22.33
N GLU A 606 18.19 20.20 22.62
CA GLU A 606 18.14 18.77 22.35
C GLU A 606 17.88 18.53 20.85
N THR A 607 18.69 17.68 20.23
CA THR A 607 18.64 17.39 18.78
C THR A 607 18.64 15.89 18.47
N GLU A 608 18.71 15.04 19.49
CA GLU A 608 18.68 13.58 19.39
C GLU A 608 17.35 13.02 19.89
N ASN A 609 16.91 11.87 19.37
CA ASN A 609 15.68 11.22 19.79
C ASN A 609 15.69 10.89 21.29
N LEU A 610 14.56 11.12 21.97
CA LEU A 610 14.42 10.80 23.39
C LEU A 610 14.18 9.29 23.58
N SER A 611 14.94 8.68 24.49
CA SER A 611 14.75 7.31 24.93
C SER A 611 13.64 7.25 25.98
N ILE A 612 12.43 6.88 25.56
CA ILE A 612 11.27 6.70 26.45
C ILE A 612 11.23 5.26 26.95
N THR A 613 10.98 5.06 28.25
CA THR A 613 10.65 3.74 28.81
C THR A 613 9.49 3.86 29.79
N ALA A 614 8.67 2.82 29.93
CA ALA A 614 7.71 2.70 31.02
C ALA A 614 8.25 1.75 32.09
N ARG A 615 8.17 2.12 33.37
CA ARG A 615 8.62 1.28 34.48
C ARG A 615 7.49 0.99 35.45
N ASN A 616 7.20 -0.30 35.60
CA ASN A 616 6.30 -0.81 36.63
C ASN A 616 7.10 -1.21 37.88
N PRO A 617 6.57 -1.00 39.10
CA PRO A 617 7.26 -1.38 40.32
C PRO A 617 7.30 -2.90 40.53
N ALA A 618 8.26 -3.37 41.32
CA ALA A 618 8.35 -4.75 41.76
C ALA A 618 7.20 -5.13 42.73
N PRO A 619 6.81 -6.42 42.85
CA PRO A 619 7.38 -7.60 42.19
C PRO A 619 6.78 -7.85 40.80
N GLY A 620 7.51 -8.61 39.99
CA GLY A 620 7.37 -8.53 38.53
C GLY A 620 7.76 -7.14 38.07
N GLY A 621 7.02 -6.58 37.11
CA GLY A 621 7.28 -5.26 36.57
C GLY A 621 8.68 -5.15 35.98
N GLY A 622 9.31 -4.00 36.18
CA GLY A 622 10.57 -3.64 35.54
C GLY A 622 10.39 -2.53 34.52
N THR A 623 11.50 -2.16 33.89
CA THR A 623 11.54 -1.17 32.81
C THR A 623 11.27 -1.86 31.48
N SER A 624 10.44 -1.26 30.63
CA SER A 624 10.20 -1.68 29.25
C SER A 624 11.48 -1.64 28.41
N LEU A 625 11.42 -2.20 27.20
CA LEU A 625 12.35 -1.79 26.15
C LEU A 625 12.18 -0.28 25.86
N PHE A 626 13.22 0.35 25.33
CA PHE A 626 13.14 1.76 24.97
C PHE A 626 12.32 1.96 23.68
N TYR A 627 11.45 2.95 23.73
CA TYR A 627 10.75 3.52 22.58
C TYR A 627 11.48 4.82 22.22
N LEU A 628 11.90 4.97 20.96
CA LEU A 628 12.57 6.19 20.50
C LEU A 628 11.53 7.19 20.03
N GLU A 629 11.27 8.20 20.87
CA GLU A 629 10.45 9.35 20.48
C GLU A 629 11.34 10.33 19.70
N SER A 630 10.97 10.64 18.46
CA SER A 630 11.77 11.53 17.63
C SER A 630 11.44 12.98 17.96
N ILE A 631 12.47 13.79 18.25
CA ILE A 631 12.27 15.23 18.39
C ILE A 631 12.08 15.78 16.97
N SER A 632 10.93 16.42 16.72
CA SER A 632 10.74 17.17 15.48
C SER A 632 11.80 18.26 15.39
N ALA A 633 12.63 18.24 14.36
CA ALA A 633 13.56 19.34 14.09
C ALA A 633 12.74 20.63 13.91
N SER A 634 13.19 21.73 14.51
CA SER A 634 12.54 23.03 14.32
C SER A 634 12.48 23.35 12.83
N LEU A 635 11.30 23.72 12.36
CA LEU A 635 11.07 23.99 10.94
C LEU A 635 12.01 25.12 10.49
N GLY A 636 12.61 24.97 9.31
CA GLY A 636 13.53 25.97 8.76
C GLY A 636 12.86 27.34 8.66
N VAL A 637 13.58 28.41 9.02
CA VAL A 637 13.06 29.79 9.04
C VAL A 637 12.43 30.20 7.70
N ARG A 638 13.00 29.69 6.60
CA ARG A 638 12.43 29.79 5.26
C ARG A 638 11.02 29.19 5.20
N ALA A 639 10.90 27.89 5.41
CA ALA A 639 9.63 27.17 5.33
C ALA A 639 8.54 27.82 6.21
N ALA A 640 8.91 28.27 7.41
CA ALA A 640 8.02 29.01 8.31
C ALA A 640 7.58 30.37 7.73
N ALA A 641 8.47 31.15 7.11
CA ALA A 641 8.10 32.39 6.44
C ALA A 641 7.24 32.13 5.17
N ARG A 642 7.62 31.15 4.33
CA ARG A 642 6.91 30.76 3.10
C ARG A 642 5.47 30.35 3.38
N ILE A 643 5.23 29.49 4.38
CA ILE A 643 3.86 29.06 4.72
C ILE A 643 3.03 30.23 5.27
N LEU A 644 3.62 31.15 6.04
CA LEU A 644 2.91 32.30 6.57
C LEU A 644 2.52 33.30 5.48
N ASP A 645 3.38 33.55 4.50
CA ASP A 645 3.05 34.41 3.35
C ASP A 645 1.94 33.81 2.46
N GLN A 646 1.83 32.47 2.39
CA GLN A 646 0.71 31.78 1.71
C GLN A 646 -0.59 31.74 2.55
N THR A 647 -0.49 31.63 3.88
CA THR A 647 -1.63 31.38 4.79
C THR A 647 -2.09 32.60 5.59
N THR A 648 -1.48 33.77 5.39
CA THR A 648 -1.81 35.01 6.11
C THR A 648 -1.77 36.22 5.18
N PHE A 649 -2.08 37.41 5.70
CA PHE A 649 -1.84 38.67 4.99
C PHE A 649 -0.38 39.15 5.06
N GLY A 650 0.52 38.34 5.62
CA GLY A 650 1.97 38.50 5.62
C GLY A 650 2.62 38.06 6.94
N PRO A 651 3.85 37.53 6.88
CA PRO A 651 4.57 37.01 8.05
C PRO A 651 4.96 38.11 9.04
N THR A 652 5.14 37.71 10.31
CA THR A 652 5.72 38.52 11.37
C THR A 652 6.79 37.70 12.10
N ASP A 653 7.76 38.33 12.76
CA ASP A 653 8.81 37.62 13.51
C ASP A 653 8.21 36.66 14.56
N SER A 654 7.13 37.08 15.23
CA SER A 654 6.42 36.25 16.22
C SER A 654 5.76 35.03 15.61
N LEU A 655 5.11 35.18 14.45
CA LEU A 655 4.49 34.06 13.74
C LEU A 655 5.54 33.12 13.14
N ILE A 656 6.63 33.65 12.57
CA ILE A 656 7.74 32.82 12.08
C ILE A 656 8.28 31.97 13.24
N GLN A 657 8.60 32.57 14.39
CA GLN A 657 9.08 31.83 15.56
C GLN A 657 8.06 30.79 16.05
N HIS A 658 6.76 31.10 16.01
CA HIS A 658 5.69 30.16 16.37
C HIS A 658 5.63 28.97 15.41
N VAL A 659 5.64 29.20 14.09
CA VAL A 659 5.60 28.12 13.09
C VAL A 659 6.91 27.33 13.05
N GLN A 660 8.05 27.96 13.34
CA GLN A 660 9.32 27.25 13.57
C GLN A 660 9.28 26.31 14.79
N GLN A 661 8.47 26.63 15.79
CA GLN A 661 8.27 25.83 17.00
C GLN A 661 7.17 24.78 16.85
N GLU A 662 6.05 25.05 16.16
CA GLU A 662 4.93 24.10 16.10
C GLU A 662 4.94 23.26 14.81
N GLY A 663 5.53 23.77 13.72
CA GLY A 663 5.49 23.16 12.40
C GLY A 663 4.22 23.51 11.60
N ILE A 664 4.24 23.19 10.30
CA ILE A 664 3.18 23.55 9.33
C ILE A 664 1.82 22.94 9.72
N GLU A 665 1.77 21.65 10.00
CA GLU A 665 0.53 20.93 10.32
C GLU A 665 -0.15 21.48 11.59
N ALA A 666 0.64 21.79 12.63
CA ALA A 666 0.13 22.34 13.87
C ALA A 666 -0.41 23.78 13.67
N TRP A 667 0.31 24.60 12.91
CA TRP A 667 -0.14 25.95 12.51
C TRP A 667 -1.45 25.91 11.73
N LEU A 668 -1.57 25.04 10.72
CA LEU A 668 -2.81 24.88 9.95
C LEU A 668 -3.95 24.39 10.86
N SER A 669 -3.72 23.38 11.70
CA SER A 669 -4.69 22.88 12.69
C SER A 669 -5.16 23.95 13.68
N GLU A 670 -4.27 24.85 14.13
CA GLU A 670 -4.63 26.00 14.97
C GLU A 670 -5.52 26.98 14.20
N GLN A 671 -5.10 27.33 12.98
CA GLN A 671 -5.79 28.30 12.14
C GLN A 671 -7.17 27.83 11.65
N PHE A 672 -7.35 26.54 11.35
CA PHE A 672 -8.67 25.97 11.04
C PHE A 672 -9.64 26.07 12.23
N LYS A 673 -9.13 26.01 13.47
CA LYS A 673 -9.89 26.12 14.72
C LYS A 673 -10.05 27.56 15.21
N ALA A 674 -9.33 28.52 14.63
CA ALA A 674 -9.39 29.92 15.03
C ALA A 674 -10.83 30.46 14.85
N PRO A 675 -11.44 31.04 15.90
CA PRO A 675 -12.73 31.71 15.78
C PRO A 675 -12.69 32.82 14.75
N GLN A 676 -13.75 32.95 13.96
CA GLN A 676 -13.86 33.98 12.93
C GLN A 676 -13.76 35.40 13.54
N THR A 677 -12.88 36.23 12.98
CA THR A 677 -12.97 37.69 13.11
C THR A 677 -14.13 38.17 12.23
N VAL A 678 -15.25 38.48 12.86
CA VAL A 678 -16.45 38.99 12.18
C VAL A 678 -16.33 40.50 12.00
N LEU A 679 -16.43 40.97 10.76
CA LEU A 679 -16.45 42.40 10.42
C LEU A 679 -17.72 43.03 10.99
N ALA A 680 -17.61 44.19 11.65
CA ALA A 680 -18.75 44.83 12.31
C ALA A 680 -19.84 45.22 11.29
N PRO A 681 -21.15 45.01 11.59
CA PRO A 681 -22.24 45.34 10.66
C PRO A 681 -22.22 46.82 10.23
N VAL A 682 -22.13 47.05 8.92
CA VAL A 682 -22.24 48.37 8.32
C VAL A 682 -23.70 48.66 7.96
N TYR A 683 -24.23 49.78 8.45
CA TYR A 683 -25.59 50.23 8.16
C TYR A 683 -25.60 51.42 7.17
N ALA A 684 -26.74 51.65 6.51
CA ALA A 684 -26.91 52.78 5.61
C ALA A 684 -26.71 54.14 6.31
N ASN A 685 -27.09 54.23 7.59
CA ASN A 685 -26.74 55.34 8.46
C ASN A 685 -25.43 55.01 9.20
N HIS A 686 -24.29 55.47 8.68
CA HIS A 686 -22.96 55.27 9.25
C HIS A 686 -22.40 56.56 9.91
N PRO A 687 -21.39 56.47 10.78
CA PRO A 687 -20.76 57.63 11.41
C PRO A 687 -20.13 58.59 10.39
N SER A 688 -20.10 59.88 10.69
CA SER A 688 -19.64 60.93 9.74
C SER A 688 -18.13 60.92 9.44
N TYR A 689 -17.31 60.20 10.22
CA TYR A 689 -15.90 59.95 9.88
C TYR A 689 -15.74 58.90 8.77
N CYS A 690 -16.73 58.04 8.57
CA CYS A 690 -16.83 57.13 7.44
C CYS A 690 -17.70 57.80 6.36
N SER A 691 -17.08 58.24 5.26
CA SER A 691 -17.78 59.09 4.27
C SER A 691 -18.79 58.33 3.38
N ALA A 692 -18.73 57.00 3.35
CA ALA A 692 -19.69 56.12 2.68
C ALA A 692 -19.60 54.70 3.27
N ALA A 693 -20.70 53.94 3.28
CA ALA A 693 -20.77 52.57 3.79
C ALA A 693 -19.68 51.63 3.24
N ILE A 694 -19.25 51.79 1.99
CA ILE A 694 -18.16 50.98 1.43
C ILE A 694 -16.83 51.23 2.16
N TYR A 695 -16.50 52.46 2.53
CA TYR A 695 -15.26 52.76 3.27
C TYR A 695 -15.28 52.18 4.68
N CYS A 696 -16.45 52.13 5.33
CA CYS A 696 -16.63 51.39 6.58
C CYS A 696 -16.31 49.90 6.39
N THR A 697 -16.78 49.31 5.28
CA THR A 697 -16.56 47.90 4.95
C THR A 697 -15.09 47.60 4.67
N GLU A 698 -14.44 48.45 3.85
CA GLU A 698 -13.01 48.37 3.55
C GLU A 698 -12.17 48.52 4.84
N SER A 699 -12.55 49.44 5.75
CA SER A 699 -11.90 49.61 7.06
C SER A 699 -11.97 48.36 7.92
N GLU A 700 -13.16 47.78 8.10
CA GLU A 700 -13.34 46.55 8.87
C GLU A 700 -12.56 45.37 8.25
N TRP A 701 -12.50 45.30 6.92
CA TRP A 701 -11.71 44.29 6.22
C TRP A 701 -10.20 44.43 6.44
N TYR A 702 -9.64 45.64 6.30
CA TYR A 702 -8.21 45.86 6.60
C TYR A 702 -7.88 45.55 8.05
N LYS A 703 -8.77 45.91 8.99
CA LYS A 703 -8.60 45.59 10.41
C LYS A 703 -8.58 44.08 10.65
N ALA A 704 -9.48 43.31 10.01
CA ALA A 704 -9.47 41.85 10.08
C ALA A 704 -8.18 41.26 9.48
N GLY A 705 -7.75 41.68 8.29
CA GLY A 705 -6.51 41.19 7.66
C GLY A 705 -5.23 41.56 8.43
N LEU A 706 -5.14 42.79 8.94
CA LEU A 706 -3.95 43.28 9.65
C LEU A 706 -3.87 42.80 11.10
N THR A 707 -4.99 42.56 11.80
CA THR A 707 -5.00 42.31 13.26
C THR A 707 -5.73 41.03 13.70
N GLY A 708 -6.51 40.38 12.83
CA GLY A 708 -7.25 39.16 13.16
C GLY A 708 -6.33 37.96 13.44
N ASN A 709 -6.73 37.09 14.36
CA ASN A 709 -5.98 35.88 14.73
C ASN A 709 -6.25 34.70 13.79
N ASP A 710 -7.37 34.72 13.07
CA ASP A 710 -7.83 33.74 12.08
C ASP A 710 -7.31 34.06 10.67
N GLN A 711 -6.01 34.35 10.57
CA GLN A 711 -5.36 34.80 9.34
C GLN A 711 -5.65 33.89 8.12
N LEU A 712 -5.62 32.57 8.30
CA LEU A 712 -5.95 31.62 7.23
C LEU A 712 -7.39 31.78 6.74
N ARG A 713 -8.33 31.95 7.67
CA ARG A 713 -9.76 32.11 7.34
C ARG A 713 -9.97 33.37 6.52
N GLN A 714 -9.37 34.48 6.94
CA GLN A 714 -9.48 35.76 6.24
C GLN A 714 -8.76 35.72 4.88
N ARG A 715 -7.62 35.02 4.78
CA ARG A 715 -6.86 34.85 3.53
C ARG A 715 -7.62 33.98 2.51
N VAL A 716 -8.29 32.92 2.97
CA VAL A 716 -9.19 32.08 2.17
C VAL A 716 -10.46 32.83 1.78
N ALA A 717 -11.09 33.57 2.71
CA ALA A 717 -12.25 34.41 2.40
C ALA A 717 -11.95 35.45 1.32
N PHE A 718 -10.75 36.02 1.33
CA PHE A 718 -10.28 36.91 0.28
C PHE A 718 -10.18 36.17 -1.06
N ALA A 719 -9.46 35.05 -1.13
CA ALA A 719 -9.37 34.22 -2.35
C ALA A 719 -10.75 33.74 -2.87
N LEU A 720 -11.69 33.42 -1.96
CA LEU A 720 -13.08 33.11 -2.31
C LEU A 720 -13.83 34.33 -2.87
N SER A 721 -13.54 35.55 -2.39
CA SER A 721 -14.12 36.79 -2.92
C SER A 721 -13.54 37.20 -4.27
N GLU A 722 -12.39 36.66 -4.65
CA GLU A 722 -11.83 36.82 -6.00
C GLU A 722 -12.44 35.83 -7.00
N LEU A 723 -12.79 34.62 -6.53
CA LEU A 723 -13.44 33.58 -7.31
C LEU A 723 -14.95 33.83 -7.45
N TYR A 724 -15.68 33.88 -6.34
CA TYR A 724 -17.07 34.34 -6.28
C TYR A 724 -17.11 35.86 -6.15
N VAL A 725 -16.76 36.55 -7.23
CA VAL A 725 -16.67 38.01 -7.21
C VAL A 725 -18.03 38.70 -7.08
N ILE A 726 -18.07 39.74 -6.25
CA ILE A 726 -19.08 40.79 -6.25
C ILE A 726 -18.40 42.16 -6.34
N SER A 727 -19.15 43.22 -6.65
CA SER A 727 -18.59 44.58 -6.72
C SER A 727 -19.39 45.62 -5.92
N ALA A 728 -18.66 46.52 -5.27
CA ALA A 728 -19.16 47.66 -4.52
C ALA A 728 -19.73 48.79 -5.40
N PHE A 729 -19.74 48.64 -6.73
CA PHE A 729 -20.40 49.57 -7.64
C PHE A 729 -21.93 49.34 -7.69
N PRO A 730 -22.45 48.13 -7.99
CA PRO A 730 -23.87 47.82 -7.87
C PRO A 730 -24.33 47.59 -6.42
N ILE A 731 -23.44 47.12 -5.53
CA ILE A 731 -23.81 46.72 -4.15
C ILE A 731 -23.26 47.72 -3.15
N THR A 732 -24.11 48.24 -2.26
CA THR A 732 -23.65 49.14 -1.19
C THR A 732 -22.82 48.38 -0.14
N GLY A 733 -21.96 49.05 0.62
CA GLY A 733 -21.17 48.43 1.70
C GLY A 733 -22.00 47.67 2.76
N VAL A 734 -23.29 48.04 2.90
CA VAL A 734 -24.28 47.33 3.74
C VAL A 734 -24.48 45.88 3.28
N GLY A 735 -24.40 45.61 1.98
CA GLY A 735 -24.48 44.27 1.39
C GLY A 735 -23.15 43.53 1.28
N VAL A 736 -22.05 44.28 1.09
CA VAL A 736 -20.70 43.69 1.01
C VAL A 736 -20.27 43.11 2.37
N THR A 737 -20.58 43.78 3.48
CA THR A 737 -20.13 43.32 4.82
C THR A 737 -20.71 41.94 5.21
N PRO A 738 -22.02 41.66 5.09
CA PRO A 738 -22.57 40.31 5.31
C PRO A 738 -21.98 39.26 4.35
N TYR A 739 -21.76 39.61 3.08
CA TYR A 739 -21.22 38.69 2.08
C TYR A 739 -19.82 38.18 2.44
N ILE A 740 -18.93 39.07 2.89
CA ILE A 740 -17.56 38.69 3.27
C ILE A 740 -17.54 37.94 4.62
N ASN A 741 -18.42 38.31 5.55
CA ASN A 741 -18.61 37.53 6.78
C ASN A 741 -19.13 36.10 6.50
N MET A 742 -19.96 35.92 5.46
CA MET A 742 -20.39 34.60 4.99
C MET A 742 -19.20 33.82 4.39
N LEU A 743 -18.45 34.40 3.43
CA LEU A 743 -17.27 33.72 2.87
C LEU A 743 -16.22 33.34 3.94
N ALA A 744 -16.00 34.17 4.96
CA ALA A 744 -15.11 33.84 6.08
C ALA A 744 -15.66 32.75 7.01
N LYS A 745 -16.98 32.75 7.26
CA LYS A 745 -17.65 31.66 8.00
C LYS A 745 -17.49 30.34 7.26
N ASP A 746 -17.72 30.34 5.95
CA ASP A 746 -17.81 29.13 5.12
C ASP A 746 -16.47 28.68 4.53
N SER A 747 -15.39 29.43 4.73
CA SER A 747 -14.02 29.13 4.26
C SER A 747 -13.54 27.69 4.54
N PHE A 748 -14.04 27.04 5.61
CA PHE A 748 -13.65 25.70 6.03
C PHE A 748 -14.84 24.70 6.05
N THR A 749 -15.97 25.02 5.39
CA THR A 749 -17.14 24.13 5.32
C THR A 749 -17.07 23.22 4.08
N ASN A 750 -18.21 22.76 3.58
CA ASN A 750 -18.27 22.00 2.33
C ASN A 750 -18.44 22.95 1.13
N TRP A 751 -17.81 22.68 -0.01
CA TRP A 751 -17.99 23.48 -1.21
C TRP A 751 -19.46 23.59 -1.66
N HIS A 752 -20.29 22.56 -1.44
CA HIS A 752 -21.74 22.63 -1.68
C HIS A 752 -22.45 23.67 -0.78
N GLN A 753 -22.00 23.81 0.48
CA GLN A 753 -22.48 24.85 1.39
C GLN A 753 -22.06 26.24 0.89
N ILE A 754 -20.80 26.41 0.45
CA ILE A 754 -20.32 27.68 -0.13
C ILE A 754 -21.16 28.04 -1.38
N MET A 755 -21.38 27.08 -2.29
CA MET A 755 -22.25 27.28 -3.46
C MET A 755 -23.65 27.73 -3.04
N THR A 756 -24.25 27.07 -2.05
CA THR A 756 -25.59 27.39 -1.54
C THR A 756 -25.68 28.78 -0.93
N ASP A 757 -24.79 29.12 0.01
CA ASP A 757 -24.85 30.40 0.71
C ASP A 757 -24.49 31.56 -0.23
N VAL A 758 -23.61 31.36 -1.22
CA VAL A 758 -23.38 32.33 -2.29
C VAL A 758 -24.60 32.49 -3.21
N THR A 759 -25.25 31.39 -3.63
CA THR A 759 -26.48 31.43 -4.46
C THR A 759 -27.57 32.24 -3.79
N LEU A 760 -27.78 32.02 -2.49
CA LEU A 760 -28.85 32.65 -1.73
C LEU A 760 -28.42 33.98 -1.09
N SER A 761 -27.24 34.50 -1.39
CA SER A 761 -26.83 35.81 -0.87
C SER A 761 -27.48 36.95 -1.65
N PRO A 762 -28.17 37.91 -1.01
CA PRO A 762 -28.73 39.07 -1.71
C PRO A 762 -27.66 39.91 -2.44
N ALA A 763 -26.41 39.92 -1.95
CA ALA A 763 -25.32 40.63 -2.62
C ALA A 763 -24.98 40.00 -3.98
N MET A 764 -24.86 38.67 -4.05
CA MET A 764 -24.65 37.94 -5.30
C MET A 764 -25.89 38.00 -6.20
N GLY A 765 -27.09 37.89 -5.62
CA GLY A 765 -28.35 37.98 -6.35
C GLY A 765 -28.50 39.31 -7.12
N ILE A 766 -28.08 40.43 -6.54
CA ILE A 766 -28.02 41.74 -7.22
C ILE A 766 -26.89 41.78 -8.26
N TYR A 767 -25.74 41.14 -7.99
CA TYR A 767 -24.57 41.25 -8.86
C TYR A 767 -24.75 40.64 -10.24
N LEU A 768 -25.56 39.57 -10.31
CA LEU A 768 -25.81 38.77 -11.51
C LEU A 768 -27.30 38.57 -11.79
N ASP A 769 -28.13 39.53 -11.38
CA ASP A 769 -29.56 39.65 -11.74
C ASP A 769 -30.44 38.41 -11.42
N MET A 770 -30.05 37.58 -10.45
CA MET A 770 -30.91 36.51 -9.90
C MET A 770 -31.97 37.08 -8.94
N LEU A 771 -31.64 38.12 -8.20
CA LEU A 771 -32.58 38.77 -7.29
C LEU A 771 -33.70 39.44 -8.10
N ASP A 772 -34.94 39.10 -7.75
CA ASP A 772 -36.19 39.50 -8.39
C ASP A 772 -36.36 38.97 -9.84
N SER A 773 -35.57 37.96 -10.24
CA SER A 773 -35.77 37.20 -11.49
C SER A 773 -37.04 36.34 -11.41
N HIS A 774 -37.92 36.43 -12.42
CA HIS A 774 -39.25 35.80 -12.42
C HIS A 774 -39.42 34.73 -13.50
N SER A 775 -40.41 33.86 -13.30
CA SER A 775 -40.79 32.82 -14.26
C SER A 775 -41.18 33.45 -15.62
N PRO A 776 -40.63 32.96 -16.75
CA PRO A 776 -40.83 33.60 -18.05
C PRO A 776 -42.27 33.45 -18.55
N THR A 777 -42.87 34.53 -19.04
CA THR A 777 -44.21 34.51 -19.63
C THR A 777 -44.19 34.73 -21.15
N GLY A 778 -44.97 33.94 -21.88
CA GLY A 778 -45.14 34.10 -23.33
C GLY A 778 -43.87 33.84 -24.16
N THR A 779 -43.11 34.89 -24.45
CA THR A 779 -41.83 34.85 -25.20
C THR A 779 -40.66 35.44 -24.41
N GLU A 780 -40.85 35.70 -23.11
CA GLU A 780 -39.77 36.07 -22.20
C GLU A 780 -38.85 34.86 -21.94
N ILE A 781 -37.64 35.13 -21.47
CA ILE A 781 -36.71 34.14 -20.93
C ILE A 781 -36.36 34.56 -19.50
N ALA A 782 -36.00 33.59 -18.65
CA ALA A 782 -35.47 33.87 -17.32
C ALA A 782 -34.08 34.53 -17.44
N ASP A 783 -33.66 35.32 -16.44
CA ASP A 783 -32.32 35.90 -16.46
C ASP A 783 -31.23 34.82 -16.35
N GLU A 784 -30.29 34.84 -17.30
CA GLU A 784 -29.25 33.83 -17.45
C GLU A 784 -27.93 34.21 -16.79
N ASN A 785 -27.73 35.46 -16.37
CA ASN A 785 -26.45 35.97 -15.90
C ASN A 785 -25.91 35.11 -14.75
N TYR A 786 -26.69 34.95 -13.68
CA TYR A 786 -26.30 34.11 -12.56
C TYR A 786 -26.04 32.65 -12.97
N ALA A 787 -26.97 32.04 -13.72
CA ALA A 787 -26.86 30.64 -14.16
C ALA A 787 -25.57 30.38 -14.96
N ARG A 788 -25.23 31.32 -15.83
CA ARG A 788 -24.06 31.26 -16.72
C ARG A 788 -22.76 31.42 -15.94
N GLU A 789 -22.64 32.46 -15.11
CA GLU A 789 -21.41 32.72 -14.36
C GLU A 789 -21.17 31.71 -13.22
N PHE A 790 -22.24 31.22 -12.57
CA PHE A 790 -22.17 30.15 -11.57
C PHE A 790 -21.50 28.89 -12.11
N MET A 791 -21.83 28.49 -13.35
CA MET A 791 -21.12 27.41 -14.03
C MET A 791 -19.74 27.87 -14.52
N GLN A 792 -19.68 28.92 -15.34
CA GLN A 792 -18.52 29.17 -16.20
C GLN A 792 -17.33 29.86 -15.52
N LEU A 793 -17.57 30.69 -14.50
CA LEU A 793 -16.50 31.39 -13.78
C LEU A 793 -16.24 30.81 -12.39
N PHE A 794 -17.29 30.35 -11.70
CA PHE A 794 -17.17 30.05 -10.28
C PHE A 794 -16.91 28.57 -9.98
N ASN A 795 -17.51 27.64 -10.74
CA ASN A 795 -17.51 26.22 -10.37
C ASN A 795 -16.82 25.27 -11.36
N MET A 796 -16.97 25.44 -12.67
CA MET A 796 -16.63 24.36 -13.62
C MET A 796 -15.98 24.77 -14.94
N GLY A 797 -16.06 26.05 -15.35
CA GLY A 797 -15.46 26.51 -16.60
C GLY A 797 -16.26 26.16 -17.87
N ILE A 798 -15.88 26.77 -18.99
CA ILE A 798 -16.55 26.61 -20.30
C ILE A 798 -16.19 25.31 -21.05
N TYR A 799 -15.10 24.62 -20.68
CA TYR A 799 -14.60 23.42 -21.35
C TYR A 799 -14.34 22.29 -20.36
N LEU A 800 -14.55 21.04 -20.79
CA LEU A 800 -14.26 19.86 -19.98
C LEU A 800 -12.77 19.76 -19.64
N LEU A 801 -12.50 19.42 -18.38
CA LEU A 801 -11.16 19.29 -17.82
C LEU A 801 -10.84 17.82 -17.53
N ASN A 802 -9.57 17.45 -17.71
CA ASN A 802 -9.01 16.27 -17.06
C ASN A 802 -8.85 16.54 -15.56
N GLN A 803 -8.66 15.48 -14.76
CA GLN A 803 -8.40 15.58 -13.32
C GLN A 803 -7.20 16.48 -12.99
N ASP A 804 -6.25 16.62 -13.92
CA ASP A 804 -5.03 17.42 -13.81
C ASP A 804 -5.21 18.89 -14.26
N GLY A 805 -6.45 19.33 -14.53
CA GLY A 805 -6.77 20.70 -14.95
C GLY A 805 -6.41 21.04 -16.40
N THR A 806 -5.95 20.07 -17.20
CA THR A 806 -5.77 20.25 -18.66
C THR A 806 -7.09 20.08 -19.42
N LEU A 807 -7.19 20.66 -20.61
CA LEU A 807 -8.42 20.58 -21.43
C LEU A 807 -8.62 19.17 -22.01
N GLN A 808 -9.85 18.66 -21.95
CA GLN A 808 -10.26 17.51 -22.76
C GLN A 808 -10.49 17.96 -24.21
N LEU A 809 -9.93 17.22 -25.16
CA LEU A 809 -9.97 17.55 -26.59
C LEU A 809 -10.78 16.50 -27.38
N ASP A 810 -11.54 16.96 -28.38
CA ASP A 810 -12.25 16.10 -29.32
C ASP A 810 -11.27 15.35 -30.25
N GLY A 811 -11.80 14.45 -31.08
CA GLY A 811 -11.01 13.72 -32.09
C GLY A 811 -10.38 14.58 -33.20
N LYS A 812 -10.50 15.90 -33.14
CA LYS A 812 -9.88 16.89 -34.04
C LYS A 812 -8.93 17.84 -33.29
N GLY A 813 -8.81 17.72 -31.96
CA GLY A 813 -7.95 18.58 -31.13
C GLY A 813 -8.63 19.85 -30.59
N ASN A 814 -9.95 20.01 -30.70
CA ASN A 814 -10.67 21.16 -30.15
C ASN A 814 -11.11 20.89 -28.70
N PRO A 815 -11.07 21.88 -27.80
CA PRO A 815 -11.64 21.74 -26.45
C PRO A 815 -13.13 21.37 -26.48
N ILE A 816 -13.54 20.43 -25.65
CA ILE A 816 -14.94 19.96 -25.55
C ILE A 816 -15.72 20.91 -24.64
N PRO A 817 -16.85 21.53 -25.08
CA PRO A 817 -17.67 22.39 -24.22
C PRO A 817 -18.24 21.65 -23.01
N ALA A 818 -18.23 22.29 -21.84
CA ALA A 818 -18.73 21.68 -20.60
C ALA A 818 -20.27 21.63 -20.49
N TYR A 819 -20.96 22.54 -21.17
CA TYR A 819 -22.42 22.65 -21.20
C TYR A 819 -22.89 23.29 -22.51
N THR A 820 -24.21 23.42 -22.68
CA THR A 820 -24.89 24.01 -23.85
C THR A 820 -25.80 25.16 -23.42
N GLU A 821 -26.17 26.02 -24.37
CA GLU A 821 -27.06 27.16 -24.09
C GLU A 821 -28.41 26.75 -23.51
N ALA A 822 -29.02 25.68 -24.04
CA ALA A 822 -30.28 25.14 -23.52
C ALA A 822 -30.18 24.64 -22.06
N GLN A 823 -28.97 24.34 -21.58
CA GLN A 823 -28.74 24.04 -20.16
C GLN A 823 -28.62 25.33 -19.35
N VAL A 824 -27.97 26.39 -19.87
CA VAL A 824 -27.98 27.72 -19.23
C VAL A 824 -29.42 28.22 -19.03
N GLU A 825 -30.25 28.18 -20.07
CA GLU A 825 -31.68 28.48 -20.00
C GLU A 825 -32.42 27.64 -18.94
N ALA A 826 -32.04 26.36 -18.78
CA ALA A 826 -32.65 25.46 -17.81
C ALA A 826 -32.23 25.78 -16.36
N PHE A 827 -30.97 26.14 -16.13
CA PHE A 827 -30.50 26.65 -14.83
C PHE A 827 -31.12 28.01 -14.51
N ALA A 828 -31.19 28.93 -15.47
CA ALA A 828 -31.83 30.23 -15.31
C ALA A 828 -33.26 30.10 -14.77
N ARG A 829 -34.06 29.18 -15.34
CA ARG A 829 -35.40 28.89 -14.82
C ARG A 829 -35.40 28.30 -13.42
N ALA A 830 -34.43 27.46 -13.04
CA ALA A 830 -34.31 26.92 -11.68
C ALA A 830 -34.00 28.01 -10.64
N TYR A 831 -33.33 29.08 -11.04
CA TYR A 831 -33.00 30.24 -10.19
C TYR A 831 -34.06 31.36 -10.20
N THR A 832 -35.24 31.15 -10.80
CA THR A 832 -36.35 32.14 -10.75
C THR A 832 -37.08 32.12 -9.40
N GLY A 833 -37.69 33.24 -9.03
CA GLY A 833 -38.58 33.37 -7.89
C GLY A 833 -37.94 33.84 -6.58
N TRP A 834 -36.74 34.43 -6.59
CA TRP A 834 -35.99 34.77 -5.35
C TRP A 834 -35.93 36.27 -5.09
N THR A 835 -36.12 36.68 -3.82
CA THR A 835 -36.04 38.09 -3.41
C THR A 835 -35.55 38.23 -1.95
N TYR A 836 -35.45 39.47 -1.45
CA TYR A 836 -35.12 39.78 -0.07
C TYR A 836 -36.14 39.22 0.93
N ALA A 837 -35.64 38.66 2.03
CA ALA A 837 -36.49 38.33 3.18
C ALA A 837 -36.98 39.60 3.90
N ASN A 838 -38.18 39.52 4.48
CA ASN A 838 -38.66 40.52 5.44
C ASN A 838 -37.70 40.65 6.64
N ALA A 839 -37.84 41.72 7.42
CA ALA A 839 -36.96 42.00 8.56
C ALA A 839 -36.99 40.95 9.70
N ASP A 840 -37.95 40.02 9.68
CA ASP A 840 -38.05 38.86 10.58
C ASP A 840 -37.60 37.54 9.93
N GLY A 841 -37.09 37.58 8.69
CA GLY A 841 -36.70 36.43 7.90
C GLY A 841 -37.83 35.76 7.12
N SER A 842 -39.06 36.28 7.15
CA SER A 842 -40.19 35.68 6.41
C SER A 842 -40.24 36.09 4.93
N THR A 843 -40.95 35.32 4.11
CA THR A 843 -41.16 35.58 2.67
C THR A 843 -42.12 36.77 2.44
N PRO A 844 -41.80 37.72 1.53
CA PRO A 844 -42.75 38.75 1.10
C PRO A 844 -43.81 38.21 0.15
N SER A 845 -44.87 38.99 -0.12
CA SER A 845 -45.99 38.57 -0.98
C SER A 845 -45.76 38.72 -2.49
N SER A 846 -44.59 39.19 -2.91
CA SER A 846 -44.22 39.50 -4.29
C SER A 846 -42.71 39.76 -4.36
N LEU A 847 -42.09 39.58 -5.53
CA LEU A 847 -40.65 39.83 -5.73
C LEU A 847 -40.17 41.26 -5.41
N ILE A 848 -41.03 42.29 -5.37
CA ILE A 848 -40.55 43.66 -5.03
C ILE A 848 -40.42 43.81 -3.51
N GLY A 849 -39.31 43.33 -2.96
CA GLY A 849 -38.97 43.36 -1.53
C GLY A 849 -38.33 44.67 -1.05
N VAL A 850 -38.23 44.85 0.28
CA VAL A 850 -37.40 45.91 0.88
C VAL A 850 -35.98 45.36 1.06
N PRO A 851 -34.90 46.06 0.62
CA PRO A 851 -33.55 45.54 0.70
C PRO A 851 -33.12 45.11 2.11
N ASN A 852 -32.80 43.83 2.26
CA ASN A 852 -32.35 43.20 3.50
C ASN A 852 -31.17 42.26 3.22
N TYR A 853 -29.96 42.73 3.54
CA TYR A 853 -28.71 41.99 3.28
C TYR A 853 -28.30 41.05 4.42
N PHE A 854 -29.04 41.01 5.52
CA PHE A 854 -28.66 40.27 6.74
C PHE A 854 -29.34 38.89 6.84
N HIS A 855 -30.14 38.53 5.84
CA HIS A 855 -30.77 37.22 5.67
C HIS A 855 -30.48 36.71 4.25
N PRO A 856 -30.47 35.38 4.03
CA PRO A 856 -30.53 34.82 2.69
C PRO A 856 -31.78 35.30 1.93
N MET A 857 -31.71 35.26 0.60
CA MET A 857 -32.89 35.40 -0.25
C MET A 857 -33.90 34.29 0.05
N VAL A 858 -35.18 34.59 -0.19
CA VAL A 858 -36.32 33.70 0.04
C VAL A 858 -37.18 33.58 -1.21
N ALA A 859 -37.78 32.41 -1.40
CA ALA A 859 -38.57 32.08 -2.57
C ALA A 859 -40.00 32.63 -2.50
N VAL A 860 -40.42 33.34 -3.55
CA VAL A 860 -41.81 33.69 -3.87
C VAL A 860 -42.30 32.70 -4.92
N GLU A 861 -42.85 31.58 -4.46
CA GLU A 861 -43.30 30.44 -5.28
C GLU A 861 -44.24 30.81 -6.45
N ALA A 862 -44.98 31.92 -6.35
CA ALA A 862 -45.86 32.40 -7.42
C ALA A 862 -45.09 32.89 -8.67
N ASP A 863 -43.81 33.24 -8.49
CA ASP A 863 -42.92 33.78 -9.53
C ASP A 863 -41.81 32.78 -9.93
N HIS A 864 -41.89 31.51 -9.48
CA HIS A 864 -40.95 30.44 -9.87
C HIS A 864 -41.44 29.63 -11.09
N ASP A 865 -40.56 29.33 -12.03
CA ASP A 865 -40.88 28.46 -13.17
C ASP A 865 -41.07 27.02 -12.68
N THR A 866 -42.28 26.49 -12.71
CA THR A 866 -42.57 25.10 -12.29
C THR A 866 -42.53 24.08 -13.43
N ASN A 867 -42.05 24.48 -14.61
CA ASN A 867 -41.88 23.59 -15.76
C ASN A 867 -40.67 22.65 -15.57
N PRO A 868 -40.61 21.49 -16.26
CA PRO A 868 -39.46 20.59 -16.17
C PRO A 868 -38.21 21.20 -16.82
N LYS A 869 -37.04 20.95 -16.23
CA LYS A 869 -35.76 21.57 -16.61
C LYS A 869 -34.72 20.47 -16.84
N THR A 870 -33.94 20.53 -17.92
CA THR A 870 -32.90 19.51 -18.19
C THR A 870 -31.53 20.15 -17.99
N LEU A 871 -30.85 19.76 -16.93
CA LEU A 871 -29.60 20.37 -16.45
C LEU A 871 -28.36 19.69 -17.06
N LEU A 872 -27.27 19.54 -16.31
CA LEU A 872 -26.06 18.83 -16.74
C LEU A 872 -26.23 17.31 -16.60
N ASN A 873 -25.41 16.57 -17.33
CA ASN A 873 -25.16 15.16 -17.04
C ASN A 873 -23.83 15.06 -16.28
N ASP A 874 -23.92 14.73 -15.00
CA ASP A 874 -22.79 14.59 -14.07
C ASP A 874 -22.06 13.25 -14.20
N THR A 875 -22.60 12.28 -14.97
CA THR A 875 -22.01 10.94 -15.17
C THR A 875 -21.40 10.73 -16.57
N ASP A 876 -21.97 11.35 -17.61
CA ASP A 876 -21.42 11.43 -18.96
C ASP A 876 -21.66 12.86 -19.50
N PRO A 877 -20.75 13.80 -19.20
CA PRO A 877 -20.88 15.19 -19.65
C PRO A 877 -20.70 15.36 -21.16
N THR A 878 -20.21 14.33 -21.88
CA THR A 878 -20.10 14.35 -23.35
C THR A 878 -21.43 14.04 -24.06
N SER A 879 -22.39 13.46 -23.34
CA SER A 879 -23.69 13.08 -23.89
C SER A 879 -24.64 14.26 -24.14
N TYR A 880 -24.46 15.36 -23.40
CA TYR A 880 -25.39 16.49 -23.27
C TYR A 880 -26.86 16.09 -22.95
N LYS A 881 -27.08 14.87 -22.44
CA LYS A 881 -28.40 14.37 -22.00
C LYS A 881 -28.50 14.50 -20.48
N GLY A 882 -28.85 15.70 -20.03
CA GLY A 882 -28.85 16.08 -18.63
C GLY A 882 -29.87 15.37 -17.74
N THR A 883 -29.68 15.54 -16.43
CA THR A 883 -30.67 15.20 -15.41
C THR A 883 -31.87 16.13 -15.53
N THR A 884 -33.09 15.58 -15.50
CA THR A 884 -34.33 16.35 -15.60
C THR A 884 -34.92 16.63 -14.22
N LEU A 885 -35.04 17.90 -13.84
CA LEU A 885 -35.87 18.34 -12.72
C LEU A 885 -37.34 18.16 -13.09
N SER A 886 -38.13 17.68 -12.13
CA SER A 886 -39.54 17.36 -12.36
C SER A 886 -40.39 18.63 -12.50
N ALA A 887 -41.56 18.51 -13.12
CA ALA A 887 -42.54 19.60 -13.11
C ALA A 887 -43.18 19.73 -11.71
N GLY A 888 -43.42 20.96 -11.25
CA GLY A 888 -44.14 21.24 -10.00
C GLY A 888 -43.32 21.12 -8.70
N GLN A 889 -41.98 21.23 -8.78
CA GLN A 889 -41.14 21.40 -7.59
C GLN A 889 -41.22 22.85 -7.07
N THR A 890 -40.80 23.08 -5.82
CA THR A 890 -40.67 24.45 -5.25
C THR A 890 -39.33 25.07 -5.64
N ALA A 891 -39.21 26.39 -5.56
CA ALA A 891 -37.97 27.08 -5.93
C ALA A 891 -36.78 26.64 -5.06
N GLU A 892 -36.98 26.39 -3.76
CA GLU A 892 -35.89 25.91 -2.91
C GLU A 892 -35.41 24.52 -3.32
N HIS A 893 -36.32 23.65 -3.78
CA HIS A 893 -35.95 22.31 -4.25
C HIS A 893 -35.18 22.38 -5.57
N ASP A 894 -35.66 23.18 -6.53
CA ASP A 894 -35.03 23.34 -7.84
C ASP A 894 -33.65 24.00 -7.74
N VAL A 895 -33.48 24.99 -6.87
CA VAL A 895 -32.16 25.59 -6.59
C VAL A 895 -31.21 24.59 -5.94
N GLN A 896 -31.67 23.80 -4.96
CA GLN A 896 -30.83 22.79 -4.32
C GLN A 896 -30.45 21.64 -5.28
N ASP A 897 -31.37 21.19 -6.12
CA ASP A 897 -31.08 20.20 -7.17
C ASP A 897 -30.09 20.76 -8.20
N ALA A 898 -30.26 22.03 -8.61
CA ALA A 898 -29.36 22.71 -9.54
C ALA A 898 -27.94 22.85 -8.98
N ILE A 899 -27.79 23.35 -7.74
CA ILE A 899 -26.50 23.42 -7.03
C ILE A 899 -25.88 22.03 -6.92
N THR A 900 -26.67 21.01 -6.56
CA THR A 900 -26.19 19.63 -6.41
C THR A 900 -25.73 19.03 -7.74
N ASN A 901 -26.43 19.31 -8.84
CA ASN A 901 -26.07 18.85 -10.19
C ASN A 901 -24.77 19.48 -10.69
N VAL A 902 -24.56 20.79 -10.47
CA VAL A 902 -23.27 21.44 -10.76
C VAL A 902 -22.20 20.88 -9.82
N PHE A 903 -22.47 20.79 -8.51
CA PHE A 903 -21.52 20.30 -7.53
C PHE A 903 -20.97 18.94 -7.94
N ASN A 904 -21.82 17.96 -8.26
CA ASN A 904 -21.42 16.60 -8.62
C ASN A 904 -20.62 16.50 -9.93
N HIS A 905 -20.70 17.49 -10.81
CA HIS A 905 -20.07 17.44 -12.14
C HIS A 905 -18.54 17.26 -12.06
N PRO A 906 -17.93 16.42 -12.92
CA PRO A 906 -16.51 16.06 -12.84
C PRO A 906 -15.51 17.21 -13.10
N ASN A 907 -15.94 18.33 -13.67
CA ASN A 907 -15.10 19.52 -13.80
C ASN A 907 -14.86 20.28 -12.49
N VAL A 908 -15.77 20.20 -11.51
CA VAL A 908 -15.66 21.04 -10.30
C VAL A 908 -14.36 20.79 -9.52
N PRO A 909 -13.95 19.53 -9.24
CA PRO A 909 -12.71 19.27 -8.52
C PRO A 909 -11.45 19.89 -9.18
N PRO A 910 -11.13 19.66 -10.47
CA PRO A 910 -9.94 20.27 -11.08
C PRO A 910 -10.08 21.78 -11.30
N PHE A 911 -11.28 22.31 -11.57
CA PHE A 911 -11.48 23.75 -11.74
C PHE A 911 -11.22 24.52 -10.45
N VAL A 912 -11.94 24.16 -9.37
CA VAL A 912 -11.84 24.84 -8.07
C VAL A 912 -10.45 24.67 -7.46
N SER A 913 -9.87 23.46 -7.54
CA SER A 913 -8.50 23.22 -7.04
C SER A 913 -7.49 24.12 -7.73
N LYS A 914 -7.56 24.26 -9.06
CA LYS A 914 -6.64 25.12 -9.80
C LYS A 914 -6.78 26.59 -9.39
N GLN A 915 -8.00 27.12 -9.32
CA GLN A 915 -8.23 28.52 -8.92
C GLN A 915 -7.69 28.80 -7.51
N LEU A 916 -8.01 27.96 -6.53
CA LEU A 916 -7.56 28.14 -5.16
C LEU A 916 -6.02 28.09 -5.05
N ILE A 917 -5.36 27.19 -5.77
CA ILE A 917 -3.88 27.15 -5.80
C ILE A 917 -3.31 28.43 -6.42
N GLN A 918 -3.92 28.95 -7.48
CA GLN A 918 -3.50 30.21 -8.11
C GLN A 918 -3.63 31.41 -7.16
N HIS A 919 -4.77 31.54 -6.46
CA HIS A 919 -4.96 32.65 -5.52
C HIS A 919 -4.10 32.53 -4.24
N LEU A 920 -3.81 31.32 -3.76
CA LEU A 920 -3.16 31.09 -2.45
C LEU A 920 -1.65 30.79 -2.49
N VAL A 921 -1.13 30.14 -3.56
CA VAL A 921 0.22 29.55 -3.55
C VAL A 921 1.07 29.91 -4.78
N THR A 922 0.59 29.64 -5.99
CA THR A 922 1.41 29.82 -7.22
C THR A 922 0.56 30.00 -8.47
N SER A 923 0.94 30.95 -9.33
CA SER A 923 0.15 31.27 -10.53
C SER A 923 0.08 30.14 -11.56
N MET A 924 1.07 29.24 -11.58
CA MET A 924 1.24 28.18 -12.58
C MET A 924 1.44 26.80 -11.93
N PRO A 925 0.43 26.24 -11.25
CA PRO A 925 0.54 24.92 -10.66
C PRO A 925 0.67 23.84 -11.74
N SER A 926 1.50 22.83 -11.47
CA SER A 926 1.64 21.70 -12.38
C SER A 926 0.33 20.89 -12.47
N PRO A 927 0.10 20.19 -13.58
CA PRO A 927 -1.04 19.27 -13.69
C PRO A 927 -1.05 18.21 -12.58
N GLY A 928 0.14 17.80 -12.11
CA GLY A 928 0.27 16.86 -11.00
C GLY A 928 -0.24 17.42 -9.67
N TYR A 929 0.02 18.68 -9.37
CA TYR A 929 -0.46 19.36 -8.16
C TYR A 929 -1.98 19.56 -8.21
N VAL A 930 -2.51 20.08 -9.32
CA VAL A 930 -3.97 20.19 -9.54
C VAL A 930 -4.64 18.83 -9.37
N SER A 931 -4.08 17.76 -9.96
CA SER A 931 -4.65 16.41 -9.85
C SER A 931 -4.70 15.88 -8.42
N ARG A 932 -3.69 16.16 -7.58
CA ARG A 932 -3.67 15.69 -6.18
C ARG A 932 -4.73 16.39 -5.34
N VAL A 933 -4.81 17.72 -5.42
CA VAL A 933 -5.81 18.51 -4.71
C VAL A 933 -7.22 18.19 -5.22
N ALA A 934 -7.41 18.04 -6.53
CA ALA A 934 -8.70 17.64 -7.11
C ALA A 934 -9.12 16.23 -6.67
N SER A 935 -8.18 15.32 -6.38
CA SER A 935 -8.53 14.00 -5.81
C SER A 935 -9.01 14.12 -4.36
N VAL A 936 -8.40 14.98 -3.54
CA VAL A 936 -8.87 15.28 -2.18
C VAL A 936 -10.22 15.99 -2.20
N PHE A 937 -10.45 16.91 -3.13
CA PHE A 937 -11.77 17.51 -3.34
C PHE A 937 -12.81 16.46 -3.72
N THR A 938 -12.46 15.47 -4.54
CA THR A 938 -13.38 14.36 -4.88
C THR A 938 -13.68 13.46 -3.68
N ASN A 939 -12.70 13.22 -2.81
CA ASN A 939 -12.83 12.42 -1.59
C ASN A 939 -11.71 12.77 -0.59
N ASP A 940 -12.07 13.31 0.58
CA ASP A 940 -11.18 13.69 1.68
C ASP A 940 -10.41 12.52 2.35
N GLY A 941 -10.75 11.28 2.01
CA GLY A 941 -10.29 10.04 2.64
C GLY A 941 -11.33 9.37 3.54
N ASN A 942 -12.39 10.09 3.92
CA ASN A 942 -13.54 9.58 4.69
C ASN A 942 -14.80 9.40 3.81
N GLY A 943 -14.72 9.71 2.52
CA GLY A 943 -15.84 9.66 1.58
C GLY A 943 -16.59 10.99 1.46
N VAL A 944 -16.08 12.08 2.04
CA VAL A 944 -16.65 13.42 1.92
C VAL A 944 -16.07 14.12 0.69
N ARG A 945 -16.94 14.51 -0.23
CA ARG A 945 -16.60 15.32 -1.39
C ARG A 945 -16.69 16.80 -1.02
N GLY A 946 -15.71 17.60 -1.43
CA GLY A 946 -15.71 19.06 -1.27
C GLY A 946 -15.46 19.57 0.15
N ASP A 947 -14.84 18.78 1.04
CA ASP A 947 -14.39 19.30 2.35
C ASP A 947 -13.27 20.33 2.16
N MET A 948 -13.55 21.60 2.45
CA MET A 948 -12.58 22.67 2.24
C MET A 948 -11.42 22.64 3.24
N THR A 949 -11.62 22.09 4.44
CA THR A 949 -10.50 21.89 5.39
C THR A 949 -9.49 20.92 4.79
N ALA A 950 -9.96 19.79 4.26
CA ALA A 950 -9.10 18.80 3.61
C ALA A 950 -8.44 19.34 2.33
N VAL A 951 -9.21 20.04 1.48
CA VAL A 951 -8.70 20.64 0.23
C VAL A 951 -7.64 21.70 0.51
N LEU A 952 -7.87 22.62 1.45
CA LEU A 952 -6.90 23.64 1.81
C LEU A 952 -5.64 23.04 2.45
N ASN A 953 -5.79 22.03 3.32
CA ASN A 953 -4.62 21.33 3.86
C ASN A 953 -3.79 20.68 2.74
N ALA A 954 -4.45 20.03 1.78
CA ALA A 954 -3.79 19.44 0.62
C ALA A 954 -3.11 20.48 -0.29
N ILE A 955 -3.67 21.69 -0.43
CA ILE A 955 -3.01 22.81 -1.12
C ILE A 955 -1.71 23.19 -0.40
N PHE A 956 -1.79 23.55 0.88
CA PHE A 956 -0.63 24.12 1.58
C PHE A 956 0.49 23.12 1.89
N THR A 957 0.16 21.83 2.04
CA THR A 957 1.12 20.75 2.36
C THR A 957 1.66 20.01 1.13
N ASP A 958 1.20 20.33 -0.08
CA ASP A 958 1.63 19.66 -1.30
C ASP A 958 3.16 19.77 -1.52
N PRO A 959 3.84 18.71 -1.98
CA PRO A 959 5.28 18.74 -2.28
C PRO A 959 5.72 19.88 -3.20
N GLU A 960 4.84 20.36 -4.10
CA GLU A 960 5.12 21.49 -4.99
C GLU A 960 5.02 22.83 -4.26
N ALA A 961 3.98 23.03 -3.44
CA ALA A 961 3.85 24.21 -2.58
C ALA A 961 5.04 24.34 -1.61
N ARG A 962 5.53 23.21 -1.09
CA ARG A 962 6.64 23.10 -0.15
C ARG A 962 8.02 22.99 -0.82
N ALA A 963 8.12 22.91 -2.15
CA ALA A 963 9.40 22.69 -2.84
C ALA A 963 10.49 23.74 -2.48
N GLY A 964 10.09 25.01 -2.44
CA GLY A 964 10.97 26.13 -2.06
C GLY A 964 11.42 26.14 -0.59
N ASP A 965 10.87 25.28 0.28
CA ASP A 965 11.20 25.28 1.72
C ASP A 965 12.65 24.93 2.02
N THR A 966 13.29 24.18 1.12
CA THR A 966 14.70 23.76 1.23
C THR A 966 15.52 24.01 -0.03
N ASP A 967 14.88 24.21 -1.20
CA ASP A 967 15.56 24.47 -2.47
C ASP A 967 15.23 25.86 -3.02
N ALA A 968 16.20 26.77 -3.00
CA ALA A 968 16.12 28.13 -3.55
C ALA A 968 16.02 28.18 -5.09
N SER A 969 16.12 27.03 -5.78
CA SER A 969 16.00 26.94 -7.23
C SER A 969 14.65 26.39 -7.70
N ALA A 970 13.73 26.12 -6.77
CA ALA A 970 12.37 25.72 -7.10
C ALA A 970 11.62 26.86 -7.84
N ASP A 971 11.10 26.56 -9.03
CA ASP A 971 10.33 27.50 -9.86
C ASP A 971 8.89 27.59 -9.34
N VAL A 972 8.70 28.30 -8.22
CA VAL A 972 7.44 28.39 -7.47
C VAL A 972 7.11 29.83 -7.06
N GLY A 973 5.82 30.14 -7.04
CA GLY A 973 5.28 31.42 -6.56
C GLY A 973 4.28 32.08 -7.50
N LYS A 974 3.88 33.30 -7.16
CA LYS A 974 3.01 34.19 -7.93
C LYS A 974 3.53 35.62 -7.85
N LEU A 975 2.90 36.58 -8.55
CA LEU A 975 3.15 37.99 -8.26
C LEU A 975 2.31 38.39 -7.03
N ARG A 976 2.93 39.02 -6.02
CA ARG A 976 2.19 39.66 -4.92
C ARG A 976 1.39 40.84 -5.47
N GLU A 977 0.08 40.67 -5.55
CA GLU A 977 -0.87 41.73 -5.90
C GLU A 977 -0.80 42.91 -4.91
N PRO A 978 -1.08 44.16 -5.34
CA PRO A 978 -0.98 45.38 -4.53
C PRO A 978 -1.54 45.30 -3.10
N ILE A 979 -2.69 44.65 -2.89
CA ILE A 979 -3.30 44.45 -1.58
C ILE A 979 -2.39 43.59 -0.69
N LEU A 980 -2.00 42.40 -1.15
CA LEU A 980 -1.14 41.49 -0.37
C LEU A 980 0.25 42.08 -0.14
N TRP A 981 0.81 42.78 -1.13
CA TRP A 981 2.07 43.52 -0.96
C TRP A 981 1.97 44.52 0.19
N LEU A 982 0.90 45.33 0.23
CA LEU A 982 0.73 46.36 1.25
C LEU A 982 0.49 45.74 2.63
N THR A 983 -0.41 44.76 2.75
CA THR A 983 -0.69 44.14 4.05
C THR A 983 0.53 43.41 4.59
N ALA A 984 1.33 42.76 3.73
CA ALA A 984 2.51 42.03 4.18
C ALA A 984 3.61 42.96 4.68
N VAL A 985 3.88 44.07 3.98
CA VAL A 985 4.80 45.11 4.48
C VAL A 985 4.28 45.69 5.80
N MET A 986 2.98 45.98 5.91
CA MET A 986 2.40 46.56 7.11
C MET A 986 2.49 45.63 8.33
N ARG A 987 2.19 44.33 8.16
CA ARG A 987 2.30 43.32 9.21
C ARG A 987 3.75 43.07 9.61
N GLY A 988 4.64 42.83 8.65
CA GLY A 988 6.05 42.55 8.89
C GLY A 988 6.77 43.68 9.63
N LEU A 989 6.46 44.94 9.31
CA LEU A 989 7.03 46.11 9.98
C LEU A 989 6.31 46.53 11.27
N SER A 990 5.21 45.86 11.64
CA SER A 990 4.36 46.22 12.79
C SER A 990 3.82 47.66 12.71
N VAL A 991 3.30 48.04 11.54
CA VAL A 991 2.67 49.35 11.32
C VAL A 991 1.41 49.47 12.19
N THR A 992 1.31 50.52 13.00
CA THR A 992 0.16 50.73 13.88
C THR A 992 -0.81 51.76 13.29
N ASN A 993 -2.12 51.49 13.42
CA ASN A 993 -3.13 52.53 13.25
C ASN A 993 -3.04 53.52 14.43
N VAL A 994 -3.13 54.80 14.12
CA VAL A 994 -3.15 55.92 15.09
C VAL A 994 -4.37 56.84 14.88
N ASP A 995 -5.35 56.41 14.09
CA ASP A 995 -6.64 57.09 13.97
C ASP A 995 -7.37 57.10 15.32
N PRO A 996 -7.93 58.24 15.77
CA PRO A 996 -8.70 58.31 17.00
C PRO A 996 -9.98 57.46 17.00
N HIS A 997 -10.43 56.95 15.85
CA HIS A 997 -11.58 56.06 15.71
C HIS A 997 -11.21 54.62 15.31
N ASP A 998 -9.91 54.26 15.28
CA ASP A 998 -9.41 52.94 14.85
C ASP A 998 -9.90 52.56 13.42
N TYR A 999 -9.85 53.53 12.51
CA TYR A 999 -10.39 53.46 11.16
C TYR A 999 -9.27 53.27 10.11
N TYR A 1000 -9.48 52.39 9.12
CA TYR A 1000 -8.43 51.90 8.22
C TYR A 1000 -8.64 52.24 6.73
N ASP A 1001 -9.73 52.92 6.35
CA ASP A 1001 -10.12 53.14 4.94
C ASP A 1001 -9.06 53.86 4.09
N GLN A 1002 -8.22 54.69 4.72
CA GLN A 1002 -7.19 55.47 4.02
C GLN A 1002 -6.23 54.59 3.21
N LEU A 1003 -6.03 53.33 3.62
CA LEU A 1003 -5.24 52.34 2.88
C LEU A 1003 -5.74 52.14 1.44
N SER A 1004 -7.06 52.08 1.25
CA SER A 1004 -7.67 52.00 -0.08
C SER A 1004 -7.31 53.15 -1.00
N THR A 1005 -7.19 54.37 -0.47
CA THR A 1005 -6.85 55.57 -1.26
C THR A 1005 -5.46 55.45 -1.89
N TYR A 1006 -4.57 54.69 -1.26
CA TYR A 1006 -3.23 54.42 -1.78
C TYR A 1006 -3.17 53.31 -2.84
N LEU A 1007 -4.15 52.39 -2.84
CA LEU A 1007 -4.20 51.28 -3.81
C LEU A 1007 -5.08 51.57 -5.05
N VAL A 1008 -5.99 52.55 -5.00
CA VAL A 1008 -6.78 52.98 -6.18
C VAL A 1008 -5.93 53.18 -7.45
N PRO A 1009 -4.75 53.84 -7.43
CA PRO A 1009 -3.94 54.01 -8.64
C PRO A 1009 -3.16 52.75 -9.08
N LEU A 1010 -3.17 51.70 -8.26
CA LEU A 1010 -2.64 50.35 -8.57
C LEU A 1010 -3.71 49.42 -9.15
N GLY A 1011 -4.98 49.86 -9.22
CA GLY A 1011 -6.07 49.12 -9.86
C GLY A 1011 -6.77 48.07 -8.99
N GLU A 1012 -6.34 47.92 -7.73
CA GLU A 1012 -6.82 46.88 -6.82
C GLU A 1012 -7.24 47.51 -5.48
N ARG A 1013 -8.53 47.50 -5.17
CA ARG A 1013 -9.07 47.98 -3.88
C ARG A 1013 -10.13 46.98 -3.42
N PRO A 1014 -10.19 46.59 -2.12
CA PRO A 1014 -11.14 45.58 -1.65
C PRO A 1014 -12.55 45.82 -2.17
N PHE A 1015 -13.14 44.78 -2.78
CA PHE A 1015 -14.52 44.77 -3.32
C PHE A 1015 -14.81 45.78 -4.45
N ALA A 1016 -13.79 46.45 -5.01
CA ALA A 1016 -13.96 47.39 -6.12
C ALA A 1016 -13.67 46.75 -7.49
N ALA A 1017 -14.01 45.46 -7.64
CA ALA A 1017 -13.85 44.72 -8.88
C ALA A 1017 -14.53 45.45 -10.05
N SER A 1018 -13.82 45.61 -11.17
CA SER A 1018 -14.32 46.30 -12.36
C SER A 1018 -15.01 45.36 -13.37
N SER A 1019 -14.93 44.05 -13.14
CA SER A 1019 -15.51 43.02 -14.01
C SER A 1019 -15.85 41.74 -13.23
N VAL A 1020 -16.60 40.85 -13.87
CA VAL A 1020 -16.88 39.48 -13.37
C VAL A 1020 -15.64 38.57 -13.34
N PHE A 1021 -14.50 39.02 -13.90
CA PHE A 1021 -13.19 38.36 -13.73
C PHE A 1021 -12.38 38.99 -12.57
N ASN A 1022 -13.05 39.62 -11.61
CA ASN A 1022 -12.41 40.39 -10.54
C ASN A 1022 -11.43 41.47 -11.09
N PHE A 1023 -10.24 41.63 -10.48
CA PHE A 1023 -9.22 42.59 -10.90
C PHE A 1023 -8.42 42.13 -12.12
N PHE A 1024 -8.28 40.81 -12.33
CA PHE A 1024 -7.48 40.22 -13.40
C PHE A 1024 -7.99 38.83 -13.80
N SER A 1025 -7.84 38.47 -15.08
CA SER A 1025 -8.32 37.16 -15.57
C SER A 1025 -7.46 36.00 -15.04
N PRO A 1026 -8.06 34.89 -14.56
CA PRO A 1026 -7.34 33.68 -14.14
C PRO A 1026 -6.62 32.95 -15.30
N SER A 1027 -6.83 33.41 -16.54
CA SER A 1027 -6.17 32.94 -17.76
C SER A 1027 -5.27 34.01 -18.42
N TYR A 1028 -4.84 35.04 -17.68
CA TYR A 1028 -3.93 36.05 -18.21
C TYR A 1028 -2.53 35.48 -18.47
N VAL A 1029 -2.12 35.44 -19.73
CA VAL A 1029 -0.77 35.04 -20.15
C VAL A 1029 0.11 36.27 -20.35
N ILE A 1030 1.28 36.30 -19.71
CA ILE A 1030 2.20 37.44 -19.81
C ILE A 1030 2.62 37.64 -21.28
N PRO A 1031 2.43 38.84 -21.88
CA PRO A 1031 2.73 39.09 -23.29
C PRO A 1031 4.17 38.71 -23.68
N GLY A 1032 4.30 37.93 -24.76
CA GLY A 1032 5.59 37.43 -25.25
C GLY A 1032 6.09 36.15 -24.56
N THR A 1033 5.32 35.59 -23.62
CA THR A 1033 5.62 34.32 -22.93
C THR A 1033 4.49 33.30 -23.13
N THR A 1034 4.62 32.13 -22.51
CA THR A 1034 3.53 31.14 -22.32
C THR A 1034 3.10 31.02 -20.85
N LEU A 1035 3.54 31.92 -19.97
CA LEU A 1035 3.30 31.85 -18.53
C LEU A 1035 1.90 32.39 -18.22
N ASN A 1036 1.02 31.53 -17.70
CA ASN A 1036 -0.25 31.95 -17.13
C ASN A 1036 0.02 32.54 -15.74
N ALA A 1037 -0.08 33.86 -15.61
CA ALA A 1037 0.21 34.58 -14.39
C ALA A 1037 -0.86 35.67 -14.17
N PRO A 1038 -2.02 35.30 -13.59
CA PRO A 1038 -3.21 36.14 -13.50
C PRO A 1038 -2.91 37.57 -13.03
N GLU A 1039 -2.14 37.69 -11.94
CA GLU A 1039 -1.84 38.93 -11.23
C GLU A 1039 -1.05 39.95 -12.09
N PHE A 1040 -0.32 39.49 -13.11
CA PHE A 1040 0.34 40.39 -14.06
C PHE A 1040 -0.65 41.16 -14.95
N GLY A 1041 -1.94 40.80 -14.95
CA GLY A 1041 -2.99 41.53 -15.66
C GLY A 1041 -3.14 43.00 -15.23
N ILE A 1042 -2.75 43.33 -13.99
CA ILE A 1042 -2.75 44.70 -13.44
C ILE A 1042 -1.36 45.33 -13.33
N GLU A 1043 -0.28 44.57 -13.54
CA GLU A 1043 1.11 45.07 -13.42
C GLU A 1043 1.63 45.64 -14.75
N ASN A 1044 2.02 46.91 -14.73
CA ASN A 1044 2.56 47.66 -15.87
C ASN A 1044 3.53 48.76 -15.41
N THR A 1045 4.13 49.50 -16.35
CA THR A 1045 5.13 50.54 -16.01
C THR A 1045 4.61 51.62 -15.05
N ALA A 1046 3.31 51.95 -15.10
CA ALA A 1046 2.70 52.94 -14.21
C ALA A 1046 2.37 52.37 -12.82
N SER A 1047 1.89 51.12 -12.71
CA SER A 1047 1.69 50.48 -11.40
C SER A 1047 3.02 50.27 -10.68
N VAL A 1048 4.06 49.82 -11.38
CA VAL A 1048 5.41 49.68 -10.82
C VAL A 1048 5.92 51.00 -10.23
N ALA A 1049 5.86 52.10 -10.99
CA ALA A 1049 6.28 53.41 -10.51
C ALA A 1049 5.43 53.94 -9.34
N THR A 1050 4.13 53.62 -9.34
CA THR A 1050 3.21 53.94 -8.25
C THR A 1050 3.57 53.16 -6.98
N LEU A 1051 3.91 51.87 -7.08
CA LEU A 1051 4.32 51.05 -5.95
C LEU A 1051 5.63 51.53 -5.32
N LEU A 1052 6.60 51.97 -6.13
CA LEU A 1052 7.82 52.64 -5.63
C LEU A 1052 7.48 53.91 -4.83
N THR A 1053 6.50 54.68 -5.30
CA THR A 1053 6.00 55.88 -4.60
C THR A 1053 5.27 55.53 -3.31
N LEU A 1054 4.56 54.38 -3.29
CA LEU A 1054 3.89 53.86 -2.10
C LEU A 1054 4.89 53.43 -1.03
N ALA A 1055 5.97 52.74 -1.43
CA ALA A 1055 7.07 52.36 -0.55
C ALA A 1055 7.75 53.58 0.08
N ASP A 1056 8.09 54.64 -0.69
CA ASP A 1056 8.61 55.89 -0.11
C ASP A 1056 7.65 56.49 0.91
N ARG A 1057 6.35 56.57 0.58
CA ARG A 1057 5.34 57.13 1.48
C ARG A 1057 5.27 56.39 2.80
N LEU A 1058 5.37 55.06 2.80
CA LEU A 1058 5.34 54.27 4.03
C LEU A 1058 6.62 54.49 4.85
N MET A 1059 7.80 54.42 4.21
CA MET A 1059 9.09 54.61 4.91
C MET A 1059 9.26 56.00 5.52
N MET A 1060 8.62 57.00 4.91
CA MET A 1060 8.65 58.39 5.36
C MET A 1060 7.49 58.76 6.30
N ASN A 1061 6.69 57.79 6.80
CA ASN A 1061 5.50 58.01 7.63
C ASN A 1061 4.53 59.06 7.03
N LYS A 1062 4.26 58.96 5.72
CA LYS A 1062 3.32 59.81 4.97
C LYS A 1062 1.95 59.13 4.74
N PHE A 1063 1.69 58.00 5.40
CA PHE A 1063 0.37 57.38 5.42
C PHE A 1063 -0.50 58.09 6.45
N VAL A 1064 -1.69 58.56 6.04
CA VAL A 1064 -2.65 59.19 6.95
C VAL A 1064 -3.14 58.15 7.95
N SER A 1065 -3.14 58.51 9.24
CA SER A 1065 -3.54 57.64 10.35
C SER A 1065 -2.72 56.35 10.57
N PHE A 1066 -1.57 56.17 9.91
CA PHE A 1066 -0.68 55.02 10.17
C PHE A 1066 0.75 55.46 10.48
N ASN A 1067 1.44 54.73 11.35
CA ASN A 1067 2.81 55.01 11.74
C ASN A 1067 3.66 53.74 11.87
N VAL A 1068 4.92 53.81 11.45
CA VAL A 1068 5.93 52.78 11.68
C VAL A 1068 7.15 53.35 12.41
N ASP A 1069 7.65 52.64 13.43
CA ASP A 1069 8.85 53.04 14.16
C ASP A 1069 10.13 52.52 13.48
N LEU A 1070 10.61 53.33 12.53
CA LEU A 1070 11.92 53.16 11.88
C LEU A 1070 12.97 54.11 12.50
N SER A 1071 12.86 54.45 13.79
CA SER A 1071 13.84 55.28 14.50
C SER A 1071 15.15 54.51 14.80
N ALA A 1072 16.22 55.23 15.15
CA ALA A 1072 17.47 54.62 15.60
C ALA A 1072 17.32 53.81 16.92
N THR A 1073 16.24 54.04 17.67
CA THR A 1073 15.94 53.37 18.94
C THR A 1073 15.02 52.15 18.81
N SER A 1074 14.38 51.97 17.65
CA SER A 1074 13.49 50.82 17.41
C SER A 1074 14.28 49.51 17.26
N SER A 1075 13.57 48.37 17.24
CA SER A 1075 14.18 47.05 16.98
C SER A 1075 15.02 47.07 15.69
N TRP A 1076 14.43 47.60 14.61
CA TRP A 1076 15.12 47.82 13.33
C TRP A 1076 16.32 48.75 13.45
N GLY A 1077 16.19 49.85 14.20
CA GLY A 1077 17.28 50.79 14.46
C GLY A 1077 18.48 50.18 15.18
N GLN A 1078 18.25 49.27 16.14
CA GLN A 1078 19.32 48.56 16.82
C GLN A 1078 20.04 47.57 15.89
N MET A 1079 19.30 46.83 15.06
CA MET A 1079 19.87 45.95 14.03
C MET A 1079 20.68 46.74 12.99
N ALA A 1080 20.25 47.96 12.64
CA ALA A 1080 20.90 48.82 11.64
C ALA A 1080 22.36 49.18 11.98
N SER A 1081 22.77 49.06 13.25
CA SER A 1081 24.19 49.18 13.65
C SER A 1081 25.11 48.24 12.86
N THR A 1082 24.59 47.05 12.49
CA THR A 1082 25.28 46.04 11.68
C THR A 1082 24.49 45.81 10.38
N PRO A 1083 24.84 46.46 9.25
CA PRO A 1083 24.08 46.43 8.00
C PRO A 1083 23.63 45.04 7.53
N SER A 1084 24.47 44.01 7.66
CA SER A 1084 24.09 42.65 7.29
C SER A 1084 22.95 42.09 8.14
N VAL A 1085 22.96 42.30 9.46
CA VAL A 1085 21.92 41.79 10.37
C VAL A 1085 20.56 42.41 10.05
N LEU A 1086 20.52 43.71 9.77
CA LEU A 1086 19.30 44.39 9.32
C LEU A 1086 18.78 43.81 7.99
N VAL A 1087 19.66 43.65 7.00
CA VAL A 1087 19.28 43.13 5.66
C VAL A 1087 18.86 41.66 5.73
N ASP A 1088 19.48 40.86 6.59
CA ASP A 1088 19.13 39.45 6.82
C ASP A 1088 17.76 39.30 7.51
N ALA A 1089 17.45 40.15 8.49
CA ALA A 1089 16.13 40.17 9.15
C ALA A 1089 15.02 40.60 8.18
N LEU A 1090 15.25 41.65 7.38
CA LEU A 1090 14.31 42.08 6.34
C LEU A 1090 14.16 41.03 5.23
N GLY A 1091 15.25 40.36 4.85
CA GLY A 1091 15.23 39.22 3.93
C GLY A 1091 14.52 37.99 4.51
N THR A 1092 14.44 37.85 5.82
CA THR A 1092 13.68 36.77 6.48
C THR A 1092 12.18 37.02 6.36
N LEU A 1093 11.70 38.23 6.68
CA LEU A 1093 10.29 38.60 6.56
C LEU A 1093 9.80 38.66 5.11
N PHE A 1094 10.52 39.38 4.23
CA PHE A 1094 10.02 39.72 2.90
C PHE A 1094 10.62 38.86 1.77
N MET A 1095 11.61 38.03 2.04
CA MET A 1095 12.19 37.14 1.02
C MET A 1095 12.43 35.74 1.59
N HIS A 1096 11.77 35.38 2.68
CA HIS A 1096 11.76 34.03 3.27
C HIS A 1096 13.17 33.45 3.52
N ALA A 1097 14.12 34.30 3.90
CA ALA A 1097 15.55 33.97 4.03
C ALA A 1097 16.19 33.43 2.73
N GLU A 1098 15.82 34.03 1.60
CA GLU A 1098 16.28 33.68 0.25
C GLU A 1098 16.80 34.88 -0.57
N MET A 1099 17.05 36.04 0.05
CA MET A 1099 17.59 37.20 -0.67
C MET A 1099 18.86 36.81 -1.46
N ASP A 1100 18.83 36.99 -2.80
CA ASP A 1100 19.91 36.58 -3.69
C ASP A 1100 21.26 37.16 -3.20
N PRO A 1101 22.35 36.39 -3.15
CA PRO A 1101 23.62 36.85 -2.59
C PRO A 1101 24.16 38.15 -3.20
N ASN A 1102 23.88 38.42 -4.48
CA ASN A 1102 24.32 39.64 -5.19
C ASN A 1102 23.39 40.82 -4.87
N ILE A 1103 22.07 40.60 -4.82
CA ILE A 1103 21.09 41.59 -4.34
C ILE A 1103 21.43 41.97 -2.91
N ARG A 1104 21.60 40.97 -2.03
CA ARG A 1104 22.00 41.12 -0.62
C ARG A 1104 23.29 41.93 -0.47
N ALA A 1105 24.35 41.58 -1.21
CA ALA A 1105 25.60 42.32 -1.18
C ALA A 1105 25.44 43.78 -1.65
N SER A 1106 24.61 44.01 -2.68
CA SER A 1106 24.32 45.34 -3.21
C SER A 1106 23.56 46.22 -2.20
N ILE A 1107 22.51 45.67 -1.58
CA ILE A 1107 21.76 46.37 -0.52
C ILE A 1107 22.66 46.66 0.68
N ILE A 1108 23.44 45.69 1.16
CA ILE A 1108 24.40 45.89 2.27
C ILE A 1108 25.40 47.00 1.93
N SER A 1109 25.95 47.02 0.70
CA SER A 1109 26.88 48.06 0.26
C SER A 1109 26.24 49.45 0.31
N GLU A 1110 25.03 49.59 -0.24
CA GLU A 1110 24.32 50.86 -0.33
C GLU A 1110 23.93 51.40 1.06
N VAL A 1111 23.31 50.58 1.91
CA VAL A 1111 22.86 51.01 3.26
C VAL A 1111 24.05 51.26 4.21
N SER A 1112 25.21 50.66 3.96
CA SER A 1112 26.44 50.92 4.72
C SER A 1112 26.97 52.35 4.53
N SER A 1113 26.67 53.00 3.40
CA SER A 1113 27.08 54.39 3.15
C SER A 1113 26.26 55.43 3.94
N VAL A 1114 25.09 55.04 4.46
CA VAL A 1114 24.23 55.90 5.29
C VAL A 1114 24.64 55.78 6.76
N THR A 1115 25.01 56.89 7.39
CA THR A 1115 25.50 56.93 8.79
C THR A 1115 24.39 57.10 9.84
N ASP A 1116 23.29 57.76 9.49
CA ASP A 1116 22.12 57.85 10.37
C ASP A 1116 21.36 56.52 10.39
N LEU A 1117 21.20 55.91 11.57
CA LEU A 1117 20.60 54.59 11.69
C LEU A 1117 19.13 54.56 11.28
N GLY A 1118 18.37 55.63 11.52
CA GLY A 1118 16.96 55.71 11.09
C GLY A 1118 16.81 55.82 9.58
N GLN A 1119 17.66 56.61 8.92
CA GLN A 1119 17.70 56.68 7.46
C GLN A 1119 18.23 55.37 6.85
N ARG A 1120 19.19 54.71 7.50
CA ARG A 1120 19.69 53.38 7.09
C ARG A 1120 18.57 52.33 7.12
N VAL A 1121 17.74 52.30 8.16
CA VAL A 1121 16.54 51.43 8.22
C VAL A 1121 15.61 51.72 7.05
N ARG A 1122 15.23 52.99 6.85
CA ARG A 1122 14.31 53.38 5.77
C ARG A 1122 14.81 52.96 4.39
N LEU A 1123 16.09 53.18 4.10
CA LEU A 1123 16.71 52.78 2.85
C LEU A 1123 16.77 51.25 2.69
N ALA A 1124 17.15 50.52 3.74
CA ALA A 1124 17.18 49.06 3.72
C ALA A 1124 15.80 48.46 3.44
N VAL A 1125 14.77 48.90 4.18
CA VAL A 1125 13.40 48.44 3.99
C VAL A 1125 12.92 48.80 2.59
N TYR A 1126 13.09 50.06 2.14
CA TYR A 1126 12.72 50.49 0.79
C TYR A 1126 13.32 49.60 -0.30
N LEU A 1127 14.63 49.34 -0.24
CA LEU A 1127 15.33 48.52 -1.24
C LEU A 1127 14.85 47.06 -1.23
N VAL A 1128 14.52 46.50 -0.05
CA VAL A 1128 13.98 45.14 0.06
C VAL A 1128 12.55 45.06 -0.48
N ILE A 1129 11.64 45.95 -0.05
CA ILE A 1129 10.22 45.88 -0.44
C ILE A 1129 9.93 46.35 -1.87
N THR A 1130 10.92 46.92 -2.56
CA THR A 1130 10.80 47.31 -3.98
C THR A 1130 11.57 46.41 -4.94
N ALA A 1131 12.39 45.48 -4.43
CA ALA A 1131 13.11 44.52 -5.24
C ALA A 1131 12.15 43.56 -5.95
N SER A 1132 12.46 43.22 -7.21
CA SER A 1132 11.68 42.24 -7.99
C SER A 1132 11.55 40.89 -7.30
N GLN A 1133 12.56 40.48 -6.50
CA GLN A 1133 12.51 39.22 -5.75
C GLN A 1133 11.37 39.21 -4.70
N TYR A 1134 11.11 40.31 -3.98
CA TYR A 1134 9.96 40.38 -3.07
C TYR A 1134 8.62 40.42 -3.83
N LYS A 1135 8.61 40.81 -5.11
CA LYS A 1135 7.37 40.74 -5.89
C LYS A 1135 6.97 39.32 -6.26
N VAL A 1136 7.91 38.40 -6.48
CA VAL A 1136 7.63 37.09 -7.11
C VAL A 1136 8.14 35.84 -6.38
N SER A 1137 9.12 35.96 -5.48
CA SER A 1137 9.62 34.81 -4.72
C SER A 1137 8.71 34.52 -3.53
N HIS A 1138 8.18 33.30 -3.45
CA HIS A 1138 7.28 32.81 -2.41
C HIS A 1138 7.80 31.52 -1.80
#